data_AF-A0A913ZFY6-F1
#
_entry.id   AF-A0A913ZFY6-F1
#
_cell.length_a   1.000
_cell.length_b   1.000
_cell.length_c   1.000
_cell.angle_alpha   90.00
_cell.angle_beta   90.00
_cell.angle_gamma   90.00
#
_symmetry.space_group_name_H-M   'P 1'
#
loop_
_entity.id
_entity.type
_entity.pdbx_description
1 polymer ?
#
loop_
_entity_poly.entity_id
_entity_poly.type
_entity_poly.pdbx_seq_one_letter_code
_entity_poly.pdbx_strand_id
1 'polypeptide(L)'
;MAAMANEQEQFESLLASLMSPDNDVRNQSEAAYENIPTATKIQFLVRSFRNAEVPAESRQMAAVLLRRVISTYHDQVWPSLGAESQQWIKVELLNGIQQENTPLVQRRICDAASELARNLVDADGELLWTEILEFLFSCATSENVALKESALHIFNNHPGIFGNRQGHYLEVIKQMLAQCITEQQQLSVRILAAKAIISFMLAQGSDAATQKHFAHLIPPVIQACVESVRVGDDDTLLKSFIELEESVPKLVRPNLETVVVLALNIVEDTNLTDSWRQLGLEMIVTLAETAPAMLRKLPQYIPHIISKMLSMMVDLEEDPDWAMGDDVDDDDADSNAVAGESALDRFACGIGGKTMLPQIKTSIPPMLQNPDWRYRHAALMAISAVGEGCHKQMEAMLGQIVESVLPFLGDQHPRVRYATCNALGQMATDFAQTFERKFHQKVIPGLLAVLDDHDHPRVQAHAGAALVNFSEACPKNLLLPYLDAILTKLEVVLNQKIKELVPTGAKLVLEQMVTTLAAVADTSEETFLQYYDRFMPILKYIVQNANMKELRLLRGKTIECISLIGLAVGREKFSLDGNDVMQLLLKSQVNPNEQEDDDPQVSYMISAWGRMCKILGRDFQQYLPLVMGPTIKTASLKPEVALLDAEEAKTMTEDEGWEFVNLGEQQSFGIKTAGLEDKSTACQMLVCYAKELKEAFAEYTEEVAKIMVPLLKFYFHDMVRYTAAESMPLLLECVKDKGDEYISRMWSYMYPEMIKAVQTEPEVEILQEHMDSLSKCIEFLGSGCLTNEQMQEISKTLIDMLEEHFKRQADRQEKRKDEDYDDDVEENLQDEHQDDAYLLSKVSDVVHAILGTQREAGIPFFEQLLPHVVRLLSIERPWTDRQWGICVFDDVIEYLGPNSFKYQEYFVNPLLQFICDRSAEVRQAAAYGCGVMGKFGGPQYAQACLEAVPRLSAVIADPQSKSRDNLNATENAIAAVTKILQHNNSKLNLEELLPVWLSWLPVTEDKEEAVHVYSFLCDLIESNNPIILGVNNSNLPNLLAILAESFSSDALCEDENVLHRCIHIVKQIQSNNELWAACATQLATEHQQALFDALKMLEL
;
A
#
# COMPACT_ATOMS: atom_id res chain seq x y z
N MET A 1 18.38 44.13 40.02
CA MET A 1 17.59 43.44 41.06
C MET A 1 16.15 43.92 41.12
N ALA A 2 15.83 45.18 41.44
CA ALA A 2 14.43 45.64 41.52
C ALA A 2 13.65 45.64 40.18
N ALA A 3 14.30 45.95 39.04
CA ALA A 3 13.66 45.88 37.72
C ALA A 3 13.35 44.44 37.28
N MET A 4 14.30 43.50 37.47
CA MET A 4 14.11 42.08 37.15
C MET A 4 13.07 41.39 38.06
N ALA A 5 12.90 41.86 39.31
CA ALA A 5 11.84 41.35 40.20
C ALA A 5 10.44 41.77 39.69
N ASN A 6 10.31 43.00 39.20
CA ASN A 6 9.06 43.50 38.61
C ASN A 6 8.73 42.81 37.26
N GLU A 7 9.73 42.50 36.44
CA GLU A 7 9.55 41.72 35.20
C GLU A 7 9.13 40.27 35.49
N GLN A 8 9.66 39.66 36.55
CA GLN A 8 9.27 38.30 37.00
C GLN A 8 7.81 38.25 37.48
N GLU A 9 7.38 39.19 38.33
CA GLU A 9 5.98 39.27 38.79
C GLU A 9 5.00 39.48 37.63
N GLN A 10 5.37 40.29 36.63
CA GLN A 10 4.57 40.48 35.41
C GLN A 10 4.47 39.19 34.59
N PHE A 11 5.55 38.42 34.49
CA PHE A 11 5.55 37.12 33.82
C PHE A 11 4.68 36.08 34.55
N GLU A 12 4.71 36.05 35.87
CA GLU A 12 3.87 35.15 36.68
C GLU A 12 2.37 35.48 36.50
N SER A 13 2.02 36.76 36.37
CA SER A 13 0.66 37.21 36.02
C SER A 13 0.27 36.82 34.58
N LEU A 14 1.23 36.85 33.65
CA LEU A 14 1.02 36.39 32.27
C LEU A 14 0.71 34.89 32.21
N LEU A 15 1.42 34.06 32.99
CA LEU A 15 1.15 32.61 33.08
C LEU A 15 -0.28 32.32 33.55
N ALA A 16 -0.78 33.08 34.54
CA ALA A 16 -2.16 32.94 34.98
C ALA A 16 -3.17 33.35 33.88
N SER A 17 -2.83 34.36 33.08
CA SER A 17 -3.68 34.88 32.00
C SER A 17 -3.76 33.93 30.79
N LEU A 18 -2.71 33.13 30.54
CA LEU A 18 -2.71 32.06 29.54
C LEU A 18 -3.73 30.95 29.84
N MET A 19 -4.13 30.79 31.10
CA MET A 19 -5.13 29.81 31.54
C MET A 19 -6.53 30.41 31.67
N SER A 20 -6.75 31.62 31.15
CA SER A 20 -8.05 32.28 31.19
C SER A 20 -9.09 31.53 30.34
N PRO A 21 -10.34 31.35 30.81
CA PRO A 21 -11.42 30.82 29.99
C PRO A 21 -11.91 31.83 28.92
N ASP A 22 -11.46 33.09 28.98
CA ASP A 22 -11.74 34.12 27.97
C ASP A 22 -10.71 34.06 26.84
N ASN A 23 -11.18 33.71 25.63
CA ASN A 23 -10.35 33.59 24.42
C ASN A 23 -9.61 34.88 24.06
N ASP A 24 -10.20 36.06 24.29
CA ASP A 24 -9.53 37.32 23.94
C ASP A 24 -8.33 37.57 24.84
N VAL A 25 -8.49 37.30 26.15
CA VAL A 25 -7.41 37.39 27.14
C VAL A 25 -6.33 36.34 26.88
N ARG A 26 -6.71 35.11 26.55
CA ARG A 26 -5.77 34.01 26.24
C ARG A 26 -4.96 34.32 24.98
N ASN A 27 -5.61 34.65 23.87
CA ASN A 27 -4.94 34.96 22.59
C ASN A 27 -4.00 36.17 22.73
N GLN A 28 -4.40 37.21 23.47
CA GLN A 28 -3.53 38.36 23.75
C GLN A 28 -2.32 37.96 24.61
N SER A 29 -2.52 37.06 25.58
CA SER A 29 -1.46 36.55 26.45
C SER A 29 -0.49 35.64 25.71
N GLU A 30 -0.97 34.79 24.80
CA GLU A 30 -0.15 33.96 23.92
C GLU A 30 0.73 34.83 23.00
N ALA A 31 0.14 35.83 22.36
CA ALA A 31 0.90 36.79 21.57
C ALA A 31 1.95 37.56 22.41
N ALA A 32 1.61 37.93 23.64
CA ALA A 32 2.56 38.58 24.56
C ALA A 32 3.69 37.62 24.98
N TYR A 33 3.38 36.36 25.26
CA TYR A 33 4.34 35.30 25.56
C TYR A 33 5.29 35.06 24.39
N GLU A 34 4.77 35.01 23.15
CA GLU A 34 5.59 34.77 21.96
C GLU A 34 6.61 35.87 21.68
N ASN A 35 6.28 37.12 22.03
CA ASN A 35 7.19 38.26 21.84
C ASN A 35 8.35 38.33 22.87
N ILE A 36 8.35 37.51 23.91
CA ILE A 36 9.45 37.46 24.89
C ILE A 36 10.64 36.73 24.27
N PRO A 37 11.88 37.26 24.34
CA PRO A 37 13.06 36.54 23.84
C PRO A 37 13.22 35.17 24.50
N THR A 38 13.44 34.10 23.72
CA THR A 38 13.43 32.72 24.21
C THR A 38 14.44 32.45 25.33
N ALA A 39 15.63 33.04 25.26
CA ALA A 39 16.63 32.96 26.34
C ALA A 39 16.10 33.52 27.68
N THR A 40 15.33 34.61 27.62
CA THR A 40 14.68 35.22 28.78
C THR A 40 13.49 34.37 29.25
N LYS A 41 12.68 33.83 28.32
CA LYS A 41 11.56 32.91 28.64
C LYS A 41 12.04 31.77 29.55
N ILE A 42 13.13 31.10 29.18
CA ILE A 42 13.68 29.97 29.95
C ILE A 42 13.98 30.37 31.40
N GLN A 43 14.64 31.51 31.62
CA GLN A 43 14.98 31.96 32.97
C GLN A 43 13.73 32.30 33.81
N PHE A 44 12.74 32.96 33.20
CA PHE A 44 11.49 33.29 33.87
C PHE A 44 10.65 32.06 34.20
N LEU A 45 10.58 31.09 33.29
CA LEU A 45 9.89 29.80 33.52
C LEU A 45 10.54 29.03 34.68
N VAL A 46 11.88 28.95 34.70
CA VAL A 46 12.63 28.27 35.79
C VAL A 46 12.37 28.94 37.14
N ARG A 47 12.42 30.27 37.21
CA ARG A 47 12.09 30.98 38.47
C ARG A 47 10.65 30.79 38.90
N SER A 48 9.72 30.76 37.95
CA SER A 48 8.28 30.65 38.24
C SER A 48 7.93 29.30 38.87
N PHE A 49 8.44 28.18 38.36
CA PHE A 49 8.16 26.87 38.98
C PHE A 49 8.94 26.65 40.29
N ARG A 50 10.02 27.40 40.54
CA ARG A 50 10.78 27.35 41.80
C ARG A 50 10.17 28.22 42.90
N ASN A 51 9.32 29.18 42.55
CA ASN A 51 8.70 30.07 43.51
C ASN A 51 7.47 29.43 44.16
N ALA A 52 7.60 28.97 45.40
CA ALA A 52 6.50 28.34 46.15
C ALA A 52 5.29 29.27 46.39
N GLU A 53 5.45 30.60 46.24
CA GLU A 53 4.35 31.57 46.36
C GLU A 53 3.48 31.63 45.09
N VAL A 54 3.98 31.14 43.95
CA VAL A 54 3.21 31.04 42.70
C VAL A 54 2.23 29.87 42.81
N PRO A 55 0.95 30.03 42.38
CA PRO A 55 -0.05 28.95 42.38
C PRO A 55 0.43 27.71 41.61
N ALA A 56 0.02 26.53 42.08
CA ALA A 56 0.49 25.25 41.54
C ALA A 56 0.18 25.10 40.04
N GLU A 57 -0.97 25.60 39.58
CA GLU A 57 -1.40 25.60 38.18
C GLU A 57 -0.45 26.42 37.30
N SER A 58 -0.04 27.61 37.77
CA SER A 58 0.93 28.45 37.05
C SER A 58 2.34 27.85 37.08
N ARG A 59 2.73 27.16 38.16
CA ARG A 59 4.02 26.41 38.21
C ARG A 59 4.02 25.22 37.25
N GLN A 60 2.90 24.50 37.17
CA GLN A 60 2.69 23.41 36.21
C GLN A 60 2.79 23.93 34.77
N MET A 61 2.08 25.01 34.45
CA MET A 61 2.15 25.67 33.14
C MET A 61 3.58 26.11 32.82
N ALA A 62 4.30 26.69 33.78
CA ALA A 62 5.69 27.09 33.59
C ALA A 62 6.61 25.91 33.24
N ALA A 63 6.45 24.76 33.89
CA ALA A 63 7.23 23.57 33.60
C ALA A 63 6.89 22.95 32.21
N VAL A 64 5.61 22.92 31.84
CA VAL A 64 5.16 22.46 30.50
C VAL A 64 5.74 23.35 29.39
N LEU A 65 5.59 24.67 29.54
CA LEU A 65 6.14 25.63 28.59
C LEU A 65 7.67 25.57 28.51
N LEU A 66 8.35 25.32 29.62
CA LEU A 66 9.81 25.13 29.61
C LEU A 66 10.21 23.91 28.77
N ARG A 67 9.53 22.77 28.96
CA ARG A 67 9.78 21.57 28.14
C ARG A 67 9.58 21.87 26.66
N ARG A 68 8.46 22.51 26.28
CA ARG A 68 8.16 22.90 24.89
C ARG A 68 9.23 23.81 24.29
N VAL A 69 9.69 24.81 25.03
CA VAL A 69 10.75 25.73 24.59
C VAL A 69 12.07 24.99 24.37
N ILE A 70 12.43 24.06 25.25
CA ILE A 70 13.63 23.24 25.09
C ILE A 70 13.49 22.38 23.84
N SER A 71 12.41 21.61 23.72
CA SER A 71 12.19 20.70 22.59
C SER A 71 12.22 21.41 21.23
N THR A 72 11.64 22.62 21.14
CA THR A 72 11.48 23.34 19.87
C THR A 72 12.69 24.20 19.50
N TYR A 73 13.36 24.81 20.49
CA TYR A 73 14.36 25.87 20.25
C TYR A 73 15.74 25.59 20.86
N HIS A 74 16.02 24.35 21.28
CA HIS A 74 17.29 24.00 21.94
C HIS A 74 18.52 24.48 21.15
N ASP A 75 18.68 24.07 19.89
CA ASP A 75 19.89 24.32 19.10
C ASP A 75 20.16 25.81 18.85
N GLN A 76 19.09 26.61 18.83
CA GLN A 76 19.18 28.06 18.63
C GLN A 76 19.51 28.80 19.94
N VAL A 77 18.90 28.36 21.06
CA VAL A 77 18.88 29.14 22.30
C VAL A 77 19.91 28.65 23.30
N TRP A 78 20.08 27.34 23.43
CA TRP A 78 20.97 26.76 24.44
C TRP A 78 22.41 27.28 24.31
N PRO A 79 23.02 27.35 23.11
CA PRO A 79 24.38 27.90 22.96
C PRO A 79 24.51 29.39 23.35
N SER A 80 23.40 30.15 23.30
CA SER A 80 23.36 31.59 23.58
C SER A 80 23.32 31.95 25.08
N LEU A 81 22.92 31.01 25.95
CA LEU A 81 22.64 31.27 27.36
C LEU A 81 23.90 31.54 28.22
N GLY A 82 25.09 31.22 27.71
CA GLY A 82 26.35 31.31 28.46
C GLY A 82 26.48 30.24 29.54
N ALA A 83 27.71 29.82 29.85
CA ALA A 83 27.97 28.66 30.71
C ALA A 83 27.39 28.79 32.14
N GLU A 84 27.38 30.00 32.70
CA GLU A 84 26.83 30.24 34.05
C GLU A 84 25.31 30.03 34.09
N SER A 85 24.57 30.55 33.10
CA SER A 85 23.12 30.35 33.02
C SER A 85 22.76 28.91 32.71
N GLN A 86 23.51 28.24 31.82
CA GLN A 86 23.33 26.81 31.53
C GLN A 86 23.50 25.97 32.80
N GLN A 87 24.57 26.21 33.57
CA GLN A 87 24.78 25.50 34.85
C GLN A 87 23.68 25.82 35.87
N TRP A 88 23.24 27.08 35.95
CA TRP A 88 22.16 27.49 36.85
C TRP A 88 20.84 26.77 36.51
N ILE A 89 20.46 26.69 35.23
CA ILE A 89 19.25 25.97 34.80
C ILE A 89 19.32 24.50 35.19
N LYS A 90 20.45 23.83 34.91
CA LYS A 90 20.68 22.42 35.29
C LYS A 90 20.49 22.21 36.79
N VAL A 91 21.10 23.06 37.62
CA VAL A 91 21.00 22.97 39.08
C VAL A 91 19.58 23.22 39.58
N GLU A 92 18.90 24.26 39.07
CA GLU A 92 17.54 24.59 39.51
C GLU A 92 16.49 23.56 39.09
N LEU A 93 16.65 22.88 37.95
CA LEU A 93 15.80 21.75 37.59
C LEU A 93 15.88 20.62 38.62
N LEU A 94 17.09 20.19 38.99
CA LEU A 94 17.29 19.12 39.98
C LEU A 94 16.80 19.52 41.38
N ASN A 95 17.08 20.77 41.79
CA ASN A 95 16.56 21.30 43.05
C ASN A 95 15.04 21.43 43.04
N GLY A 96 14.45 21.80 41.91
CA GLY A 96 13.02 21.84 41.66
C GLY A 96 12.35 20.52 41.98
N ILE A 97 12.89 19.44 41.41
CA ILE A 97 12.40 18.08 41.62
C ILE A 97 12.53 17.67 43.10
N GLN A 98 13.63 18.00 43.77
CA GLN A 98 13.85 17.62 45.17
C GLN A 98 12.95 18.32 46.18
N GLN A 99 12.53 19.56 45.89
CA GLN A 99 11.87 20.44 46.86
C GLN A 99 10.37 20.62 46.58
N GLU A 100 9.89 20.29 45.38
CA GLU A 100 8.47 20.37 45.04
C GLU A 100 7.66 19.30 45.79
N ASN A 101 6.53 19.71 46.35
CA ASN A 101 5.64 18.85 47.14
C ASN A 101 4.35 18.49 46.38
N THR A 102 4.10 19.13 45.23
CA THR A 102 2.93 18.90 44.38
C THR A 102 3.29 17.88 43.30
N PRO A 103 2.73 16.65 43.32
CA PRO A 103 3.15 15.57 42.42
C PRO A 103 3.06 15.94 40.92
N LEU A 104 1.98 16.62 40.51
CA LEU A 104 1.80 17.05 39.12
C LEU A 104 2.88 18.05 38.66
N VAL A 105 3.21 19.04 39.49
CA VAL A 105 4.26 20.02 39.18
C VAL A 105 5.62 19.33 39.13
N GLN A 106 5.91 18.46 40.11
CA GLN A 106 7.15 17.68 40.14
C GLN A 106 7.32 16.83 38.88
N ARG A 107 6.25 16.17 38.42
CA ARG A 107 6.24 15.38 37.18
C ARG A 107 6.56 16.23 35.95
N ARG A 108 5.95 17.41 35.83
CA ARG A 108 6.26 18.33 34.71
C ARG A 108 7.69 18.88 34.74
N ILE A 109 8.26 19.10 35.93
CA ILE A 109 9.68 19.47 36.04
C ILE A 109 10.56 18.30 35.60
N CYS A 110 10.19 17.06 35.93
CA CYS A 110 10.88 15.86 35.44
C CYS A 110 10.79 15.75 33.91
N ASP A 111 9.65 16.08 33.29
CA ASP A 111 9.51 16.12 31.83
C ASP A 111 10.49 17.12 31.22
N ALA A 112 10.55 18.35 31.76
CA ALA A 112 11.50 19.38 31.31
C ALA A 112 12.97 18.98 31.51
N ALA A 113 13.30 18.31 32.63
CA ALA A 113 14.65 17.81 32.89
C ALA A 113 15.05 16.68 31.92
N SER A 114 14.12 15.79 31.58
CA SER A 114 14.33 14.71 30.62
C SER A 114 14.58 15.25 29.21
N GLU A 115 13.77 16.23 28.79
CA GLU A 115 13.94 16.90 27.50
C GLU A 115 15.28 17.62 27.41
N LEU A 116 15.70 18.30 28.48
CA LEU A 116 17.01 18.94 28.52
C LEU A 116 18.14 17.90 28.41
N ALA A 117 18.05 16.80 29.16
CA ALA A 117 19.06 15.75 29.12
C ALA A 117 19.23 15.15 27.72
N ARG A 118 18.12 14.89 27.03
CA ARG A 118 18.09 14.37 25.66
C ARG A 118 18.84 15.28 24.68
N ASN A 119 18.61 16.58 24.78
CA ASN A 119 19.26 17.57 23.91
C ASN A 119 20.73 17.87 24.30
N LEU A 120 21.20 17.36 25.44
CA LEU A 120 22.58 17.50 25.92
C LEU A 120 23.45 16.27 25.62
N VAL A 121 23.14 15.58 24.53
CA VAL A 121 24.00 14.54 23.95
C VAL A 121 24.75 15.15 22.77
N ASP A 122 26.07 15.04 22.75
CA ASP A 122 26.89 15.60 21.65
C ASP A 122 26.88 14.72 20.38
N ALA A 123 27.54 15.19 19.32
CA ALA A 123 27.61 14.48 18.04
C ALA A 123 28.33 13.13 18.12
N ASP A 124 29.17 12.94 19.16
CA ASP A 124 29.85 11.68 19.46
C ASP A 124 29.01 10.79 20.38
N GLY A 125 27.75 11.16 20.69
CA GLY A 125 26.83 10.39 21.53
C GLY A 125 27.12 10.46 23.03
N GLU A 126 27.93 11.41 23.50
CA GLU A 126 28.27 11.55 24.92
C GLU A 126 27.33 12.54 25.63
N LEU A 127 26.85 12.15 26.82
CA LEU A 127 26.04 13.03 27.67
C LEU A 127 26.90 14.13 28.31
N LEU A 128 26.57 15.39 28.01
CA LEU A 128 27.24 16.57 28.54
C LEU A 128 26.78 16.95 29.96
N TRP A 129 25.61 16.48 30.40
CA TRP A 129 25.06 16.72 31.74
C TRP A 129 25.27 15.53 32.68
N THR A 130 26.50 15.28 33.10
CA THR A 130 26.80 14.11 33.94
C THR A 130 26.13 14.13 35.33
N GLU A 131 25.83 15.30 35.90
CA GLU A 131 25.23 15.44 37.23
C GLU A 131 23.82 14.85 37.31
N ILE A 132 23.08 14.78 36.20
CA ILE A 132 21.75 14.16 36.19
C ILE A 132 21.81 12.65 36.43
N LEU A 133 22.92 11.99 36.06
CA LEU A 133 23.09 10.55 36.27
C LEU A 133 23.26 10.25 37.76
N GLU A 134 24.11 11.03 38.45
CA GLU A 134 24.28 10.93 39.90
C GLU A 134 22.96 11.21 40.63
N PHE A 135 22.23 12.23 40.17
CA PHE A 135 20.90 12.55 40.67
C PHE A 135 19.93 11.37 40.52
N LEU A 136 19.81 10.81 39.32
CA LEU A 136 18.89 9.73 38.99
C LEU A 136 19.13 8.50 39.88
N PHE A 137 20.40 8.05 40.01
CA PHE A 137 20.75 6.92 40.87
C PHE A 137 20.51 7.20 42.37
N SER A 138 20.80 8.43 42.83
CA SER A 138 20.55 8.83 44.22
C SER A 138 19.05 8.86 44.56
N CYS A 139 18.22 9.33 43.62
CA CYS A 139 16.78 9.42 43.77
C CYS A 139 16.13 8.03 43.73
N ALA A 140 16.56 7.14 42.81
CA ALA A 140 16.05 5.77 42.72
C ALA A 140 16.34 4.91 43.96
N THR A 141 17.39 5.25 44.71
CA THR A 141 17.77 4.57 45.97
C THR A 141 17.28 5.28 47.24
N SER A 142 16.55 6.40 47.09
CA SER A 142 16.06 7.21 48.21
C SER A 142 14.94 6.52 49.01
N GLU A 143 14.84 6.80 50.30
CA GLU A 143 13.66 6.40 51.11
C GLU A 143 12.41 7.22 50.77
N ASN A 144 12.57 8.38 50.10
CA ASN A 144 11.46 9.21 49.66
C ASN A 144 10.83 8.64 48.37
N VAL A 145 9.59 8.19 48.48
CA VAL A 145 8.79 7.62 47.38
C VAL A 145 8.69 8.59 46.18
N ALA A 146 8.45 9.88 46.43
CA ALA A 146 8.32 10.87 45.35
C ALA A 146 9.62 11.05 44.55
N LEU A 147 10.78 10.90 45.21
CA LEU A 147 12.08 10.96 44.52
C LEU A 147 12.35 9.68 43.72
N LYS A 148 11.96 8.50 44.24
CA LYS A 148 11.99 7.26 43.47
C LYS A 148 11.13 7.38 42.21
N GLU A 149 9.91 7.89 42.35
CA GLU A 149 9.00 8.11 41.22
C GLU A 149 9.59 9.10 40.22
N SER A 150 10.17 10.22 40.69
CA SER A 150 10.82 11.20 39.82
C SER A 150 11.97 10.60 38.99
N ALA A 151 12.82 9.76 39.61
CA ALA A 151 13.92 9.10 38.90
C ALA A 151 13.42 8.14 37.82
N LEU A 152 12.40 7.32 38.14
CA LEU A 152 11.81 6.38 37.20
C LEU A 152 11.05 7.10 36.07
N HIS A 153 10.41 8.24 36.36
CA HIS A 153 9.72 9.06 35.37
C HIS A 153 10.72 9.67 34.38
N ILE A 154 11.83 10.23 34.86
CA ILE A 154 12.90 10.73 33.99
C ILE A 154 13.47 9.62 33.11
N PHE A 155 13.74 8.46 33.71
CA PHE A 155 14.29 7.32 32.99
C PHE A 155 13.30 6.76 31.96
N ASN A 156 12.01 6.73 32.26
CA ASN A 156 10.96 6.35 31.34
C ASN A 156 10.86 7.29 30.13
N ASN A 157 10.98 8.60 30.36
CA ASN A 157 10.90 9.62 29.31
C ASN A 157 12.15 9.66 28.41
N HIS A 158 13.33 9.35 28.96
CA HIS A 158 14.58 9.27 28.20
C HIS A 158 15.44 8.07 28.65
N PRO A 159 15.11 6.85 28.17
CA PRO A 159 15.83 5.64 28.56
C PRO A 159 17.29 5.62 28.08
N GLY A 160 17.60 6.37 27.02
CA GLY A 160 18.94 6.54 26.44
C GLY A 160 19.84 7.56 27.15
N ILE A 161 19.49 8.03 28.36
CA ILE A 161 20.20 9.10 29.08
C ILE A 161 21.70 8.89 29.28
N PHE A 162 22.19 7.65 29.15
CA PHE A 162 23.60 7.30 29.33
C PHE A 162 24.47 7.51 28.08
N GLY A 163 23.86 7.77 26.92
CA GLY A 163 24.54 7.88 25.63
C GLY A 163 25.46 6.68 25.36
N ASN A 164 26.63 6.95 24.79
CA ASN A 164 27.62 5.92 24.44
C ASN A 164 28.27 5.21 25.66
N ARG A 165 27.98 5.66 26.89
CA ARG A 165 28.43 5.01 28.12
C ARG A 165 27.44 4.00 28.68
N GLN A 166 26.30 3.77 28.03
CA GLN A 166 25.27 2.84 28.50
C GLN A 166 25.85 1.46 28.91
N GLY A 167 26.77 0.91 28.11
CA GLY A 167 27.41 -0.37 28.40
C GLY A 167 28.17 -0.40 29.73
N HIS A 168 28.69 0.74 30.22
CA HIS A 168 29.35 0.84 31.53
C HIS A 168 28.36 0.77 32.70
N TYR A 169 27.17 1.35 32.52
CA TYR A 169 26.14 1.46 33.56
C TYR A 169 25.11 0.33 33.55
N LEU A 170 25.17 -0.59 32.57
CA LEU A 170 24.15 -1.58 32.30
C LEU A 170 23.73 -2.41 33.53
N GLU A 171 24.71 -2.90 34.29
CA GLU A 171 24.46 -3.66 35.53
C GLU A 171 23.82 -2.80 36.63
N VAL A 172 24.20 -1.52 36.72
CA VAL A 172 23.66 -0.59 37.72
C VAL A 172 22.21 -0.25 37.38
N ILE A 173 21.91 -0.01 36.10
CA ILE A 173 20.54 0.23 35.60
C ILE A 173 19.66 -0.98 35.92
N LYS A 174 20.12 -2.18 35.61
CA LYS A 174 19.41 -3.42 35.90
C LYS A 174 19.14 -3.59 37.39
N GLN A 175 20.12 -3.36 38.25
CA GLN A 175 19.95 -3.46 39.71
C GLN A 175 18.95 -2.43 40.23
N MET A 176 19.02 -1.19 39.73
CA MET A 176 18.09 -0.12 40.07
C MET A 176 16.65 -0.51 39.72
N LEU A 177 16.40 -0.91 38.47
CA LEU A 177 15.06 -1.30 38.01
C LEU A 177 14.54 -2.54 38.75
N ALA A 178 15.40 -3.54 38.98
CA ALA A 178 15.06 -4.75 39.74
C ALA A 178 14.63 -4.42 41.18
N GLN A 179 15.30 -3.46 41.83
CA GLN A 179 14.95 -3.03 43.18
C GLN A 179 13.62 -2.26 43.20
N CYS A 180 13.40 -1.36 42.24
CA CYS A 180 12.19 -0.56 42.18
C CYS A 180 10.94 -1.41 41.86
N ILE A 181 11.03 -2.35 40.93
CA ILE A 181 9.88 -3.20 40.55
C ILE A 181 9.51 -4.22 41.63
N THR A 182 10.41 -4.52 42.55
CA THR A 182 10.17 -5.42 43.70
C THR A 182 9.82 -4.69 45.00
N GLU A 183 9.67 -3.35 44.96
CA GLU A 183 9.26 -2.54 46.10
C GLU A 183 7.90 -3.04 46.64
N GLN A 184 7.81 -3.34 47.94
CA GLN A 184 6.60 -3.97 48.49
C GLN A 184 5.53 -2.94 48.86
N GLN A 185 5.94 -1.74 49.29
CA GLN A 185 5.03 -0.80 49.96
C GLN A 185 4.25 0.10 49.00
N GLN A 186 4.77 0.36 47.80
CA GLN A 186 4.21 1.37 46.89
C GLN A 186 3.98 0.80 45.50
N LEU A 187 2.72 0.64 45.11
CA LEU A 187 2.33 0.15 43.79
C LEU A 187 2.71 1.15 42.68
N SER A 188 2.59 2.45 42.93
CA SER A 188 2.95 3.50 41.97
C SER A 188 4.41 3.40 41.51
N VAL A 189 5.34 3.10 42.43
CA VAL A 189 6.76 2.86 42.13
C VAL A 189 6.93 1.61 41.26
N ARG A 190 6.21 0.51 41.55
CA ARG A 190 6.28 -0.72 40.74
C ARG A 190 5.76 -0.50 39.32
N ILE A 191 4.62 0.20 39.18
CA ILE A 191 4.02 0.53 37.87
C ILE A 191 4.97 1.39 37.05
N LEU A 192 5.55 2.43 37.65
CA LEU A 192 6.46 3.33 36.95
C LEU A 192 7.79 2.64 36.61
N ALA A 193 8.29 1.76 37.48
CA ALA A 193 9.45 0.92 37.18
C ALA A 193 9.18 -0.02 36.01
N ALA A 194 7.97 -0.60 35.93
CA ALA A 194 7.57 -1.45 34.82
C ALA A 194 7.52 -0.68 33.49
N LYS A 195 6.89 0.51 33.47
CA LYS A 195 6.91 1.41 32.30
C LYS A 195 8.35 1.76 31.89
N ALA A 196 9.21 2.10 32.85
CA ALA A 196 10.59 2.47 32.56
C ALA A 196 11.43 1.29 32.03
N ILE A 197 11.17 0.06 32.51
CA ILE A 197 11.78 -1.17 31.95
C ILE A 197 11.34 -1.35 30.49
N ILE A 198 10.04 -1.23 30.21
CA ILE A 198 9.50 -1.36 28.86
C ILE A 198 10.13 -0.32 27.93
N SER A 199 10.07 0.97 28.30
CA SER A 199 10.65 2.07 27.52
C SER A 199 12.14 1.86 27.27
N PHE A 200 12.88 1.34 28.25
CA PHE A 200 14.29 1.00 28.07
C PHE A 200 14.51 -0.18 27.11
N MET A 201 13.66 -1.22 27.14
CA MET A 201 13.71 -2.33 26.19
C MET A 201 13.42 -1.87 24.76
N LEU A 202 12.39 -1.03 24.58
CA LEU A 202 12.03 -0.43 23.30
C LEU A 202 13.18 0.40 22.72
N ALA A 203 13.85 1.21 23.55
CA ALA A 203 14.99 2.03 23.16
C ALA A 203 16.24 1.22 22.70
N GLN A 204 16.31 -0.09 23.00
CA GLN A 204 17.43 -0.92 22.52
C GLN A 204 17.27 -1.38 21.06
N GLY A 205 16.10 -1.18 20.44
CA GLY A 205 15.84 -1.58 19.07
C GLY A 205 16.12 -3.07 18.83
N SER A 206 17.11 -3.38 17.98
CA SER A 206 17.48 -4.75 17.60
C SER A 206 18.64 -5.36 18.42
N ASP A 207 19.11 -4.71 19.51
CA ASP A 207 20.16 -5.26 20.36
C ASP A 207 19.66 -6.43 21.23
N ALA A 208 19.66 -7.62 20.63
CA ALA A 208 19.28 -8.88 21.26
C ALA A 208 20.13 -9.23 22.49
N ALA A 209 21.38 -8.75 22.58
CA ALA A 209 22.25 -9.07 23.71
C ALA A 209 21.80 -8.30 24.97
N THR A 210 21.50 -7.01 24.83
CA THR A 210 20.97 -6.19 25.92
C THR A 210 19.56 -6.64 26.32
N GLN A 211 18.68 -6.89 25.35
CA GLN A 211 17.34 -7.43 25.62
C GLN A 211 17.39 -8.72 26.45
N LYS A 212 18.24 -9.68 26.05
CA LYS A 212 18.44 -10.93 26.80
C LYS A 212 18.99 -10.69 28.20
N HIS A 213 19.83 -9.67 28.40
CA HIS A 213 20.40 -9.33 29.69
C HIS A 213 19.32 -8.88 30.70
N PHE A 214 18.26 -8.22 30.22
CA PHE A 214 17.17 -7.69 31.05
C PHE A 214 15.93 -8.61 31.10
N ALA A 215 15.85 -9.66 30.29
CA ALA A 215 14.69 -10.56 30.19
C ALA A 215 14.15 -11.10 31.54
N HIS A 216 15.00 -11.28 32.56
CA HIS A 216 14.58 -11.67 33.91
C HIS A 216 13.69 -10.64 34.66
N LEU A 217 13.58 -9.40 34.15
CA LEU A 217 12.69 -8.37 34.69
C LEU A 217 11.27 -8.43 34.10
N ILE A 218 11.06 -9.19 33.03
CA ILE A 218 9.74 -9.31 32.39
C ILE A 218 8.69 -9.97 33.31
N PRO A 219 8.95 -11.04 34.07
CA PRO A 219 7.95 -11.59 34.98
C PRO A 219 7.46 -10.60 36.04
N PRO A 220 8.34 -9.82 36.72
CA PRO A 220 7.90 -8.71 37.57
C PRO A 220 7.07 -7.62 36.84
N VAL A 221 7.37 -7.32 35.56
CA VAL A 221 6.57 -6.39 34.75
C VAL A 221 5.15 -6.93 34.54
N ILE A 222 5.02 -8.21 34.18
CA ILE A 222 3.71 -8.87 34.04
C ILE A 222 2.94 -8.81 35.36
N GLN A 223 3.60 -9.03 36.49
CA GLN A 223 2.99 -8.92 37.81
C GLN A 223 2.51 -7.49 38.13
N ALA A 224 3.25 -6.46 37.72
CA ALA A 224 2.81 -5.07 37.86
C ALA A 224 1.56 -4.78 37.01
N CYS A 225 1.45 -5.37 35.82
CA CYS A 225 0.25 -5.28 34.98
C CYS A 225 -0.96 -5.91 35.68
N VAL A 226 -0.82 -7.11 36.24
CA VAL A 226 -1.87 -7.78 37.05
C VAL A 226 -2.38 -6.86 38.17
N GLU A 227 -1.45 -6.22 38.89
CA GLU A 227 -1.79 -5.33 40.01
C GLU A 227 -2.45 -4.02 39.55
N SER A 228 -2.01 -3.46 38.42
CA SER A 228 -2.60 -2.27 37.80
C SER A 228 -4.03 -2.52 37.35
N VAL A 229 -4.29 -3.62 36.65
CA VAL A 229 -5.65 -4.06 36.24
C VAL A 229 -6.57 -4.22 37.45
N ARG A 230 -6.07 -4.86 38.52
CA ARG A 230 -6.86 -5.08 39.73
C ARG A 230 -7.30 -3.78 40.41
N VAL A 231 -6.48 -2.74 40.32
CA VAL A 231 -6.83 -1.41 40.85
C VAL A 231 -7.80 -0.70 39.90
N GLY A 232 -7.58 -0.80 38.59
CA GLY A 232 -8.48 -0.27 37.56
C GLY A 232 -8.40 1.24 37.34
N ASP A 233 -7.39 1.92 37.92
CA ASP A 233 -7.27 3.39 37.90
C ASP A 233 -6.50 3.95 36.68
N ASP A 234 -5.43 3.26 36.23
CA ASP A 234 -4.52 3.75 35.16
C ASP A 234 -4.16 2.61 34.19
N ASP A 235 -4.66 2.69 32.96
CA ASP A 235 -4.48 1.70 31.89
C ASP A 235 -3.17 1.85 31.11
N THR A 236 -2.40 2.90 31.37
CA THR A 236 -1.24 3.23 30.54
C THR A 236 -0.09 2.24 30.68
N LEU A 237 -0.01 1.47 31.77
CA LEU A 237 0.95 0.36 31.85
C LEU A 237 0.61 -0.76 30.87
N LEU A 238 -0.68 -1.07 30.70
CA LEU A 238 -1.13 -2.11 29.78
C LEU A 238 -0.86 -1.68 28.33
N LYS A 239 -1.10 -0.41 28.01
CA LYS A 239 -0.74 0.20 26.71
C LYS A 239 0.77 0.09 26.44
N SER A 240 1.62 0.46 27.39
CA SER A 240 3.08 0.27 27.24
C SER A 240 3.45 -1.22 27.07
N PHE A 241 2.75 -2.13 27.74
CA PHE A 241 3.01 -3.56 27.57
C PHE A 241 2.65 -4.05 26.16
N ILE A 242 1.57 -3.54 25.58
CA ILE A 242 1.21 -3.81 24.18
C ILE A 242 2.30 -3.27 23.23
N GLU A 243 2.81 -2.05 23.46
CA GLU A 243 3.95 -1.51 22.68
C GLU A 243 5.19 -2.43 22.74
N LEU A 244 5.43 -3.08 23.89
CA LEU A 244 6.50 -4.08 24.05
C LEU A 244 6.25 -5.33 23.18
N GLU A 245 5.01 -5.82 23.15
CA GLU A 245 4.59 -6.96 22.32
C GLU A 245 4.65 -6.62 20.83
N GLU A 246 4.36 -5.38 20.45
CA GLU A 246 4.42 -4.90 19.08
C GLU A 246 5.88 -4.85 18.59
N SER A 247 6.75 -4.19 19.35
CA SER A 247 8.13 -3.90 18.89
C SER A 247 9.13 -5.03 19.16
N VAL A 248 8.99 -5.75 20.28
CA VAL A 248 9.98 -6.74 20.76
C VAL A 248 9.33 -8.01 21.36
N PRO A 249 8.40 -8.67 20.63
CA PRO A 249 7.57 -9.77 21.16
C PRO A 249 8.38 -10.95 21.70
N LYS A 250 9.58 -11.20 21.17
CA LYS A 250 10.44 -12.32 21.63
C LYS A 250 10.84 -12.22 23.10
N LEU A 251 10.78 -11.03 23.71
CA LEU A 251 11.03 -10.86 25.15
C LEU A 251 9.98 -11.53 26.04
N VAL A 252 8.73 -11.61 25.59
CA VAL A 252 7.66 -12.26 26.35
C VAL A 252 7.63 -13.78 26.14
N ARG A 253 8.37 -14.30 25.14
CA ARG A 253 8.42 -15.74 24.79
C ARG A 253 8.57 -16.67 26.01
N PRO A 254 9.47 -16.45 26.99
CA PRO A 254 9.60 -17.33 28.15
C PRO A 254 8.39 -17.34 29.10
N ASN A 255 7.52 -16.32 29.03
CA ASN A 255 6.35 -16.14 29.89
C ASN A 255 5.05 -16.04 29.08
N LEU A 256 5.06 -16.47 27.81
CA LEU A 256 3.96 -16.27 26.87
C LEU A 256 2.63 -16.81 27.40
N GLU A 257 2.63 -18.00 28.00
CA GLU A 257 1.44 -18.60 28.61
C GLU A 257 0.86 -17.71 29.73
N THR A 258 1.72 -17.12 30.57
CA THR A 258 1.30 -16.20 31.63
C THR A 258 0.67 -14.93 31.06
N VAL A 259 1.23 -14.40 29.98
CA VAL A 259 0.73 -13.21 29.29
C VAL A 259 -0.65 -13.48 28.68
N VAL A 260 -0.80 -14.58 27.95
CA VAL A 260 -2.08 -15.00 27.36
C VAL A 260 -3.13 -15.23 28.44
N VAL A 261 -2.77 -15.85 29.57
CA VAL A 261 -3.68 -16.04 30.71
C VAL A 261 -4.09 -14.70 31.35
N LEU A 262 -3.16 -13.75 31.50
CA LEU A 262 -3.47 -12.41 32.00
C LEU A 262 -4.47 -11.71 31.09
N ALA A 263 -4.19 -11.68 29.78
CA ALA A 263 -5.04 -11.07 28.77
C ALA A 263 -6.45 -11.66 28.79
N LEU A 264 -6.57 -13.00 28.82
CA LEU A 264 -7.87 -13.69 28.93
C LEU A 264 -8.62 -13.33 30.21
N ASN A 265 -7.95 -13.29 31.36
CA ASN A 265 -8.60 -12.91 32.62
C ASN A 265 -9.14 -11.48 32.57
N ILE A 266 -8.45 -10.55 31.88
CA ILE A 266 -8.90 -9.18 31.69
C ILE A 266 -10.17 -9.17 30.83
N VAL A 267 -10.16 -9.85 29.68
CA VAL A 267 -11.30 -9.92 28.75
C VAL A 267 -12.54 -10.54 29.41
N GLU A 268 -12.34 -11.54 30.29
CA GLU A 268 -13.39 -12.26 31.01
C GLU A 268 -14.04 -11.48 32.16
N ASP A 269 -13.37 -10.48 32.73
CA ASP A 269 -13.86 -9.78 33.92
C ASP A 269 -14.87 -8.70 33.54
N THR A 270 -16.16 -9.03 33.61
CA THR A 270 -17.27 -8.11 33.34
C THR A 270 -17.43 -6.99 34.38
N ASN A 271 -16.57 -6.92 35.41
CA ASN A 271 -16.53 -5.78 36.34
C ASN A 271 -15.59 -4.67 35.84
N LEU A 272 -14.71 -4.97 34.89
CA LEU A 272 -13.87 -3.98 34.23
C LEU A 272 -14.69 -3.21 33.18
N THR A 273 -14.29 -1.97 32.90
CA THR A 273 -14.87 -1.20 31.79
C THR A 273 -14.47 -1.81 30.45
N ASP A 274 -15.24 -1.51 29.40
CA ASP A 274 -14.99 -2.03 28.06
C ASP A 274 -13.58 -1.69 27.56
N SER A 275 -13.08 -0.48 27.83
CA SER A 275 -11.71 -0.08 27.51
C SER A 275 -10.64 -1.04 28.07
N TRP A 276 -10.76 -1.47 29.34
CA TRP A 276 -9.81 -2.43 29.92
C TRP A 276 -9.93 -3.81 29.25
N ARG A 277 -11.16 -4.27 28.98
CA ARG A 277 -11.42 -5.56 28.33
C ARG A 277 -10.90 -5.57 26.90
N GLN A 278 -11.08 -4.48 26.17
CA GLN A 278 -10.54 -4.26 24.81
C GLN A 278 -9.01 -4.23 24.82
N LEU A 279 -8.36 -3.56 25.78
CA LEU A 279 -6.90 -3.63 25.92
C LEU A 279 -6.39 -5.04 26.23
N GLY A 280 -7.12 -5.79 27.05
CA GLY A 280 -6.81 -7.22 27.28
C GLY A 280 -6.92 -8.05 26.01
N LEU A 281 -7.87 -7.73 25.12
CA LEU A 281 -8.00 -8.37 23.82
C LEU A 281 -6.86 -7.95 22.88
N GLU A 282 -6.51 -6.67 22.86
CA GLU A 282 -5.43 -6.11 22.04
C GLU A 282 -4.09 -6.80 22.30
N MET A 283 -3.73 -7.08 23.57
CA MET A 283 -2.52 -7.87 23.89
C MET A 283 -2.42 -9.19 23.11
N ILE A 284 -3.55 -9.87 22.92
CA ILE A 284 -3.60 -11.15 22.21
C ILE A 284 -3.50 -10.94 20.71
N VAL A 285 -4.17 -9.92 20.18
CA VAL A 285 -4.19 -9.59 18.75
C VAL A 285 -2.82 -9.08 18.30
N THR A 286 -2.19 -8.19 19.06
CA THR A 286 -0.82 -7.72 18.79
C THR A 286 0.15 -8.89 18.70
N LEU A 287 0.09 -9.86 19.63
CA LEU A 287 0.93 -11.06 19.55
C LEU A 287 0.61 -11.95 18.34
N ALA A 288 -0.63 -11.99 17.89
CA ALA A 288 -1.03 -12.70 16.68
C ALA A 288 -0.45 -12.04 15.41
N GLU A 289 -0.27 -10.73 15.40
CA GLU A 289 0.30 -9.99 14.26
C GLU A 289 1.83 -10.01 14.30
N THR A 290 2.44 -9.79 15.47
CA THR A 290 3.90 -9.57 15.58
C THR A 290 4.69 -10.84 15.87
N ALA A 291 4.07 -11.85 16.51
CA ALA A 291 4.68 -13.15 16.79
C ALA A 291 3.70 -14.33 16.69
N PRO A 292 2.99 -14.49 15.55
CA PRO A 292 1.97 -15.54 15.39
C PRO A 292 2.51 -16.95 15.64
N ALA A 293 3.73 -17.24 15.20
CA ALA A 293 4.35 -18.54 15.39
C ALA A 293 4.61 -18.88 16.86
N MET A 294 4.86 -17.87 17.71
CA MET A 294 4.95 -18.06 19.16
C MET A 294 3.58 -18.44 19.72
N LEU A 295 2.53 -17.73 19.33
CA LEU A 295 1.17 -17.97 19.82
C LEU A 295 0.59 -19.30 19.34
N ARG A 296 0.92 -19.74 18.11
CA ARG A 296 0.58 -21.09 17.59
C ARG A 296 1.16 -22.24 18.42
N LYS A 297 2.24 -22.01 19.18
CA LYS A 297 2.80 -23.00 20.13
C LYS A 297 1.97 -23.17 21.41
N LEU A 298 0.92 -22.36 21.60
CA LEU A 298 -0.05 -22.46 22.69
C LEU A 298 -1.45 -22.88 22.18
N PRO A 299 -1.59 -24.01 21.46
CA PRO A 299 -2.83 -24.39 20.79
C PRO A 299 -4.00 -24.62 21.75
N GLN A 300 -3.73 -24.89 23.04
CA GLN A 300 -4.77 -25.07 24.05
C GLN A 300 -5.56 -23.80 24.36
N TYR A 301 -4.99 -22.60 24.10
CA TYR A 301 -5.64 -21.32 24.39
C TYR A 301 -6.41 -20.76 23.19
N ILE A 302 -6.04 -21.12 21.96
CA ILE A 302 -6.67 -20.63 20.72
C ILE A 302 -8.21 -20.78 20.73
N PRO A 303 -8.80 -21.94 21.08
CA PRO A 303 -10.26 -22.06 21.12
C PRO A 303 -10.93 -21.13 22.13
N HIS A 304 -10.24 -20.87 23.25
CA HIS A 304 -10.75 -20.02 24.31
C HIS A 304 -10.68 -18.54 23.92
N ILE A 305 -9.57 -18.10 23.30
CA ILE A 305 -9.41 -16.75 22.74
C ILE A 305 -10.54 -16.44 21.76
N ILE A 306 -10.76 -17.33 20.77
CA ILE A 306 -11.82 -17.17 19.77
C ILE A 306 -13.20 -17.13 20.45
N SER A 307 -13.43 -17.99 21.45
CA SER A 307 -14.68 -17.95 22.21
C SER A 307 -14.92 -16.60 22.91
N LYS A 308 -13.87 -15.87 23.28
CA LYS A 308 -14.00 -14.56 23.93
C LYS A 308 -14.29 -13.44 22.94
N MET A 309 -13.60 -13.43 21.80
CA MET A 309 -13.93 -12.54 20.68
C MET A 309 -15.41 -12.70 20.28
N LEU A 310 -15.85 -13.94 20.07
CA LEU A 310 -17.25 -14.25 19.74
C LEU A 310 -18.22 -13.83 20.85
N SER A 311 -17.82 -13.90 22.13
CA SER A 311 -18.69 -13.46 23.23
C SER A 311 -18.85 -11.94 23.28
N MET A 312 -17.81 -11.19 22.90
CA MET A 312 -17.88 -9.73 22.79
C MET A 312 -18.75 -9.30 21.60
N MET A 313 -18.69 -10.03 20.47
CA MET A 313 -19.57 -9.81 19.31
C MET A 313 -21.07 -10.02 19.61
N VAL A 314 -21.41 -10.77 20.67
CA VAL A 314 -22.80 -11.00 21.11
C VAL A 314 -23.31 -9.86 22.02
N ASP A 315 -22.43 -8.99 22.50
CA ASP A 315 -22.73 -7.88 23.40
C ASP A 315 -23.39 -6.71 22.66
N LEU A 316 -24.63 -6.94 22.20
CA LEU A 316 -25.43 -6.00 21.42
C LEU A 316 -26.68 -5.59 22.18
N GLU A 317 -26.91 -4.29 22.27
CA GLU A 317 -28.13 -3.73 22.82
C GLU A 317 -29.31 -3.84 21.84
N GLU A 318 -30.53 -3.99 22.38
CA GLU A 318 -31.75 -3.98 21.59
C GLU A 318 -32.21 -2.53 21.38
N ASP A 319 -32.14 -2.06 20.14
CA ASP A 319 -32.76 -0.79 19.74
C ASP A 319 -33.93 -1.06 18.76
N PRO A 320 -35.19 -0.82 19.18
CA PRO A 320 -36.37 -0.98 18.33
C PRO A 320 -36.40 -0.06 17.10
N ASP A 321 -35.77 1.11 17.17
CA ASP A 321 -35.82 2.11 16.09
C ASP A 321 -34.66 1.96 15.10
N TRP A 322 -33.65 1.14 15.44
CA TRP A 322 -32.47 0.85 14.62
C TRP A 322 -32.81 0.59 13.15
N ALA A 323 -33.82 -0.23 12.87
CA ALA A 323 -34.13 -0.63 11.49
C ALA A 323 -34.66 0.51 10.61
N MET A 324 -35.19 1.57 11.23
CA MET A 324 -35.77 2.75 10.58
C MET A 324 -34.79 3.94 10.53
N GLY A 325 -33.60 3.82 11.12
CA GLY A 325 -32.56 4.84 11.07
C GLY A 325 -32.16 5.17 9.62
N ASP A 326 -32.03 6.46 9.32
CA ASP A 326 -31.64 6.98 7.99
C ASP A 326 -30.16 7.39 7.94
N ASP A 327 -29.51 7.52 9.09
CA ASP A 327 -28.08 7.78 9.23
C ASP A 327 -27.38 6.52 9.80
N VAL A 328 -26.08 6.38 9.55
CA VAL A 328 -25.25 5.32 10.15
C VAL A 328 -24.86 5.81 11.54
N ASP A 329 -25.22 5.08 12.59
CA ASP A 329 -24.89 5.47 13.98
C ASP A 329 -23.38 5.29 14.21
N ASP A 330 -22.61 6.39 14.21
CA ASP A 330 -21.16 6.39 14.47
C ASP A 330 -20.84 6.09 15.95
N ASP A 331 -21.82 6.20 16.86
CA ASP A 331 -21.70 5.94 18.30
C ASP A 331 -21.36 4.46 18.65
N ASP A 332 -21.48 3.52 17.71
CA ASP A 332 -21.23 2.08 17.92
C ASP A 332 -19.75 1.66 17.72
N ALA A 333 -18.87 2.55 17.25
CA ALA A 333 -17.49 2.23 16.88
C ALA A 333 -16.64 1.71 18.06
N ASP A 334 -16.87 2.22 19.27
CA ASP A 334 -16.14 1.84 20.49
C ASP A 334 -16.79 0.66 21.25
N SER A 335 -17.83 0.04 20.69
CA SER A 335 -18.53 -1.05 21.35
C SER A 335 -17.69 -2.34 21.42
N ASN A 336 -17.96 -3.19 22.42
CA ASN A 336 -17.37 -4.52 22.50
C ASN A 336 -17.65 -5.37 21.26
N ALA A 337 -18.80 -5.16 20.61
CA ALA A 337 -19.17 -5.95 19.44
C ALA A 337 -18.24 -5.66 18.25
N VAL A 338 -18.00 -4.38 17.97
CA VAL A 338 -17.09 -3.94 16.91
C VAL A 338 -15.63 -4.29 17.24
N ALA A 339 -15.19 -4.05 18.48
CA ALA A 339 -13.85 -4.43 18.91
C ALA A 339 -13.61 -5.94 18.82
N GLY A 340 -14.61 -6.75 19.20
CA GLY A 340 -14.54 -8.21 19.11
C GLY A 340 -14.51 -8.73 17.66
N GLU A 341 -15.22 -8.06 16.74
CA GLU A 341 -15.20 -8.36 15.32
C GLU A 341 -13.85 -8.03 14.68
N SER A 342 -13.37 -6.80 14.88
CA SER A 342 -12.07 -6.34 14.38
C SER A 342 -10.91 -7.20 14.91
N ALA A 343 -10.95 -7.54 16.20
CA ALA A 343 -9.96 -8.43 16.80
C ALA A 343 -9.99 -9.84 16.20
N LEU A 344 -11.18 -10.36 15.85
CA LEU A 344 -11.31 -11.70 15.26
C LEU A 344 -10.71 -11.74 13.85
N ASP A 345 -10.93 -10.70 13.05
CA ASP A 345 -10.35 -10.54 11.72
C ASP A 345 -8.82 -10.45 11.79
N ARG A 346 -8.28 -9.46 12.52
CA ARG A 346 -6.83 -9.29 12.74
C ARG A 346 -6.16 -10.54 13.28
N PHE A 347 -6.80 -11.22 14.24
CA PHE A 347 -6.31 -12.49 14.76
C PHE A 347 -6.34 -13.62 13.72
N ALA A 348 -7.36 -13.65 12.85
CA ALA A 348 -7.44 -14.62 11.76
C ALA A 348 -6.33 -14.42 10.73
N CYS A 349 -6.07 -13.17 10.33
CA CYS A 349 -5.00 -12.79 9.42
C CYS A 349 -3.62 -13.11 10.02
N GLY A 350 -3.38 -12.80 11.30
CA GLY A 350 -2.11 -13.09 11.96
C GLY A 350 -1.83 -14.58 12.18
N ILE A 351 -2.78 -15.33 12.76
CA ILE A 351 -2.58 -16.75 13.11
C ILE A 351 -2.73 -17.69 11.91
N GLY A 352 -3.51 -17.28 10.91
CA GLY A 352 -3.70 -17.99 9.65
C GLY A 352 -4.83 -19.02 9.66
N GLY A 353 -5.47 -19.17 8.50
CA GLY A 353 -6.66 -20.01 8.32
C GLY A 353 -6.50 -21.50 8.61
N LYS A 354 -5.29 -22.06 8.57
CA LYS A 354 -5.03 -23.47 8.95
C LYS A 354 -5.38 -23.73 10.42
N THR A 355 -5.08 -22.77 11.29
CA THR A 355 -5.32 -22.85 12.73
C THR A 355 -6.74 -22.38 13.09
N MET A 356 -7.22 -21.33 12.41
CA MET A 356 -8.53 -20.73 12.67
C MET A 356 -9.71 -21.58 12.21
N LEU A 357 -9.66 -22.10 10.99
CA LEU A 357 -10.82 -22.75 10.37
C LEU A 357 -11.41 -23.92 11.17
N PRO A 358 -10.62 -24.83 11.81
CA PRO A 358 -11.17 -25.87 12.67
C PRO A 358 -11.99 -25.35 13.86
N GLN A 359 -11.60 -24.20 14.41
CA GLN A 359 -12.28 -23.57 15.54
C GLN A 359 -13.59 -22.93 15.09
N ILE A 360 -13.57 -22.20 13.97
CA ILE A 360 -14.75 -21.61 13.34
C ILE A 360 -15.78 -22.69 12.99
N LYS A 361 -15.34 -23.83 12.41
CA LYS A 361 -16.20 -25.00 12.14
C LYS A 361 -16.92 -25.55 13.38
N THR A 362 -16.34 -25.35 14.57
CA THR A 362 -16.89 -25.86 15.82
C THR A 362 -17.80 -24.83 16.49
N SER A 363 -17.39 -23.56 16.51
CA SER A 363 -18.06 -22.49 17.28
C SER A 363 -19.24 -21.86 16.55
N ILE A 364 -19.17 -21.69 15.23
CA ILE A 364 -20.19 -20.95 14.47
C ILE A 364 -21.51 -21.70 14.28
N PRO A 365 -21.54 -23.01 13.92
CA PRO A 365 -22.81 -23.72 13.72
C PRO A 365 -23.80 -23.67 14.89
N PRO A 366 -23.41 -23.84 16.17
CA PRO A 366 -24.34 -23.72 17.29
C PRO A 366 -24.82 -22.28 17.50
N MET A 367 -24.02 -21.26 17.16
CA MET A 367 -24.45 -19.86 17.25
C MET A 367 -25.51 -19.51 16.21
N LEU A 368 -25.36 -19.98 14.96
CA LEU A 368 -26.36 -19.82 13.90
C LEU A 368 -27.71 -20.47 14.25
N GLN A 369 -27.70 -21.55 15.04
CA GLN A 369 -28.91 -22.27 15.47
C GLN A 369 -29.51 -21.71 16.77
N ASN A 370 -28.90 -20.70 17.39
CA ASN A 370 -29.33 -20.17 18.66
C ASN A 370 -30.65 -19.37 18.52
N PRO A 371 -31.64 -19.54 19.43
CA PRO A 371 -32.88 -18.76 19.39
C PRO A 371 -32.66 -17.25 19.61
N ASP A 372 -31.62 -16.86 20.35
CA ASP A 372 -31.26 -15.45 20.53
C ASP A 372 -30.63 -14.91 19.24
N TRP A 373 -31.19 -13.81 18.73
CA TRP A 373 -30.78 -13.21 17.47
C TRP A 373 -29.35 -12.68 17.53
N ARG A 374 -28.87 -12.27 18.71
CA ARG A 374 -27.51 -11.72 18.91
C ARG A 374 -26.44 -12.75 18.56
N TYR A 375 -26.67 -14.01 18.91
CA TYR A 375 -25.77 -15.11 18.56
C TYR A 375 -25.78 -15.39 17.06
N ARG A 376 -26.95 -15.34 16.41
CA ARG A 376 -27.04 -15.53 14.94
C ARG A 376 -26.38 -14.38 14.20
N HIS A 377 -26.56 -13.16 14.67
CA HIS A 377 -25.89 -11.96 14.17
C HIS A 377 -24.37 -12.09 14.30
N ALA A 378 -23.86 -12.30 15.52
CA ALA A 378 -22.43 -12.45 15.79
C ALA A 378 -21.80 -13.58 14.95
N ALA A 379 -22.52 -14.69 14.75
CA ALA A 379 -22.04 -15.78 13.91
C ALA A 379 -21.87 -15.40 12.43
N LEU A 380 -22.77 -14.57 11.89
CA LEU A 380 -22.69 -14.09 10.51
C LEU A 380 -21.56 -13.05 10.36
N MET A 381 -21.45 -12.10 11.28
CA MET A 381 -20.34 -11.14 11.30
C MET A 381 -18.98 -11.84 11.49
N ALA A 382 -18.92 -12.89 12.30
CA ALA A 382 -17.70 -13.69 12.46
C ALA A 382 -17.33 -14.46 11.19
N ILE A 383 -18.30 -14.88 10.37
CA ILE A 383 -18.00 -15.47 9.05
C ILE A 383 -17.41 -14.41 8.12
N SER A 384 -17.91 -13.16 8.17
CA SER A 384 -17.33 -12.02 7.43
C SER A 384 -15.89 -11.77 7.88
N ALA A 385 -15.67 -11.58 9.18
CA ALA A 385 -14.38 -11.21 9.76
C ALA A 385 -13.28 -12.24 9.49
N VAL A 386 -13.57 -13.54 9.54
CA VAL A 386 -12.53 -14.55 9.29
C VAL A 386 -12.28 -14.81 7.81
N GLY A 387 -13.06 -14.21 6.91
CA GLY A 387 -13.03 -14.46 5.47
C GLY A 387 -11.64 -14.18 4.88
N GLU A 388 -11.08 -13.00 5.14
CA GLU A 388 -9.76 -12.56 4.66
C GLU A 388 -8.65 -13.50 5.15
N GLY A 389 -8.48 -13.67 6.47
CA GLY A 389 -7.43 -14.50 7.06
C GLY A 389 -7.57 -16.01 6.82
N CYS A 390 -8.76 -16.49 6.42
CA CYS A 390 -9.03 -17.92 6.19
C CYS A 390 -9.41 -18.28 4.75
N HIS A 391 -9.34 -17.34 3.80
CA HIS A 391 -9.91 -17.51 2.46
C HIS A 391 -9.38 -18.78 1.75
N LYS A 392 -8.06 -19.01 1.76
CA LYS A 392 -7.41 -20.16 1.11
C LYS A 392 -7.99 -21.49 1.60
N GLN A 393 -8.22 -21.64 2.91
CA GLN A 393 -8.74 -22.88 3.49
C GLN A 393 -10.27 -22.96 3.43
N MET A 394 -10.97 -21.83 3.48
CA MET A 394 -12.43 -21.76 3.36
C MET A 394 -12.92 -22.07 1.95
N GLU A 395 -12.14 -21.79 0.91
CA GLU A 395 -12.55 -21.99 -0.49
C GLU A 395 -13.02 -23.43 -0.79
N ALA A 396 -12.38 -24.43 -0.18
CA ALA A 396 -12.74 -25.84 -0.34
C ALA A 396 -14.13 -26.21 0.23
N MET A 397 -14.64 -25.44 1.19
CA MET A 397 -15.93 -25.66 1.84
C MET A 397 -16.92 -24.51 1.64
N LEU A 398 -16.56 -23.52 0.82
CA LEU A 398 -17.35 -22.31 0.57
C LEU A 398 -18.80 -22.62 0.20
N GLY A 399 -19.04 -23.70 -0.54
CA GLY A 399 -20.40 -24.16 -0.85
C GLY A 399 -21.26 -24.49 0.38
N GLN A 400 -20.69 -25.13 1.40
CA GLN A 400 -21.39 -25.44 2.65
C GLN A 400 -21.64 -24.18 3.49
N ILE A 401 -20.69 -23.24 3.47
CA ILE A 401 -20.80 -21.96 4.18
C ILE A 401 -21.95 -21.15 3.58
N VAL A 402 -21.94 -20.95 2.26
CA VAL A 402 -22.99 -20.21 1.54
C VAL A 402 -24.36 -20.85 1.74
N GLU A 403 -24.46 -22.19 1.69
CA GLU A 403 -25.72 -22.90 1.95
C GLU A 403 -26.24 -22.74 3.38
N SER A 404 -25.34 -22.50 4.34
CA SER A 404 -25.69 -22.25 5.75
C SER A 404 -26.07 -20.79 6.01
N VAL A 405 -25.48 -19.84 5.27
CA VAL A 405 -25.71 -18.39 5.43
C VAL A 405 -26.98 -17.92 4.71
N LEU A 406 -27.21 -18.37 3.47
CA LEU A 406 -28.33 -17.91 2.63
C LEU A 406 -29.73 -17.93 3.30
N PRO A 407 -30.11 -18.94 4.10
CA PRO A 407 -31.42 -18.96 4.75
C PRO A 407 -31.69 -17.77 5.67
N PHE A 408 -30.64 -17.14 6.22
CA PHE A 408 -30.77 -16.01 7.15
C PHE A 408 -31.18 -14.69 6.48
N LEU A 409 -31.20 -14.61 5.15
CA LEU A 409 -31.83 -13.50 4.41
C LEU A 409 -33.33 -13.38 4.73
N GLY A 410 -33.95 -14.49 5.17
CA GLY A 410 -35.34 -14.53 5.64
C GLY A 410 -35.49 -14.66 7.16
N ASP A 411 -34.46 -14.33 7.96
CA ASP A 411 -34.57 -14.36 9.43
C ASP A 411 -35.65 -13.38 9.92
N GLN A 412 -36.26 -13.70 11.07
CA GLN A 412 -37.30 -12.85 11.67
C GLN A 412 -36.74 -11.51 12.17
N HIS A 413 -35.45 -11.47 12.52
CA HIS A 413 -34.83 -10.28 13.08
C HIS A 413 -34.12 -9.44 12.00
N PRO A 414 -34.39 -8.13 11.88
CA PRO A 414 -33.80 -7.28 10.85
C PRO A 414 -32.27 -7.20 10.93
N ARG A 415 -31.68 -7.10 12.14
CA ARG A 415 -30.21 -7.12 12.29
C ARG A 415 -29.56 -8.43 11.80
N VAL A 416 -30.24 -9.57 11.92
CA VAL A 416 -29.70 -10.85 11.42
C VAL A 416 -29.72 -10.87 9.88
N ARG A 417 -30.78 -10.34 9.26
CA ARG A 417 -30.85 -10.16 7.81
C ARG A 417 -29.78 -9.20 7.30
N TYR A 418 -29.54 -8.10 8.02
CA TYR A 418 -28.43 -7.18 7.77
C TYR A 418 -27.08 -7.90 7.82
N ALA A 419 -26.76 -8.59 8.91
CA ALA A 419 -25.50 -9.35 9.03
C ALA A 419 -25.35 -10.44 7.96
N THR A 420 -26.46 -10.99 7.46
CA THR A 420 -26.43 -11.93 6.33
C THR A 420 -26.04 -11.25 5.03
N CYS A 421 -26.57 -10.06 4.77
CA CYS A 421 -26.14 -9.24 3.65
C CYS A 421 -24.65 -8.86 3.78
N ASN A 422 -24.19 -8.51 4.98
CA ASN A 422 -22.77 -8.24 5.26
C ASN A 422 -21.90 -9.45 4.88
N ALA A 423 -22.22 -10.64 5.41
CA ALA A 423 -21.49 -11.86 5.14
C ALA A 423 -21.46 -12.22 3.65
N LEU A 424 -22.56 -12.04 2.91
CA LEU A 424 -22.59 -12.30 1.47
C LEU A 424 -21.78 -11.26 0.67
N GLY A 425 -21.81 -9.99 1.07
CA GLY A 425 -21.02 -8.92 0.45
C GLY A 425 -19.53 -9.12 0.69
N GLN A 426 -19.12 -9.37 1.93
CA GLN A 426 -17.73 -9.62 2.29
C GLN A 426 -17.20 -10.89 1.61
N MET A 427 -17.98 -11.98 1.57
CA MET A 427 -17.57 -13.18 0.83
C MET A 427 -17.43 -12.95 -0.68
N ALA A 428 -18.16 -11.99 -1.25
CA ALA A 428 -17.98 -11.64 -2.66
C ALA A 428 -16.63 -10.92 -2.89
N THR A 429 -16.15 -10.15 -1.91
CA THR A 429 -14.82 -9.53 -1.94
C THR A 429 -13.72 -10.56 -1.69
N ASP A 430 -13.76 -11.27 -0.56
CA ASP A 430 -12.66 -12.15 -0.10
C ASP A 430 -12.44 -13.37 -1.00
N PHE A 431 -13.49 -13.84 -1.67
CA PHE A 431 -13.47 -15.04 -2.52
C PHE A 431 -13.69 -14.73 -4.00
N ALA A 432 -13.51 -13.47 -4.42
CA ALA A 432 -13.54 -13.07 -5.82
C ALA A 432 -12.46 -13.84 -6.63
N GLN A 433 -12.71 -14.38 -7.83
CA GLN A 433 -13.96 -14.48 -8.61
C GLN A 433 -14.67 -15.85 -8.41
N THR A 434 -14.18 -16.68 -7.48
CA THR A 434 -14.71 -18.04 -7.26
C THR A 434 -16.14 -18.01 -6.74
N PHE A 435 -16.45 -17.04 -5.87
CA PHE A 435 -17.78 -16.87 -5.28
C PHE A 435 -18.84 -16.59 -6.34
N GLU A 436 -18.58 -15.63 -7.22
CA GLU A 436 -19.47 -15.20 -8.30
C GLU A 436 -19.69 -16.36 -9.27
N ARG A 437 -18.61 -17.04 -9.67
CA ARG A 437 -18.67 -18.20 -10.58
C ARG A 437 -19.55 -19.33 -10.05
N LYS A 438 -19.58 -19.57 -8.74
CA LYS A 438 -20.29 -20.72 -8.15
C LYS A 438 -21.69 -20.39 -7.64
N PHE A 439 -21.92 -19.19 -7.11
CA PHE A 439 -23.10 -18.91 -6.28
C PHE A 439 -24.05 -17.85 -6.84
N HIS A 440 -23.74 -17.25 -8.00
CA HIS A 440 -24.58 -16.23 -8.64
C HIS A 440 -26.07 -16.62 -8.76
N GLN A 441 -26.38 -17.90 -9.02
CA GLN A 441 -27.76 -18.39 -9.16
C GLN A 441 -28.59 -18.34 -7.87
N LYS A 442 -27.95 -18.32 -6.70
CA LYS A 442 -28.62 -18.28 -5.39
C LYS A 442 -28.50 -16.90 -4.75
N VAL A 443 -27.31 -16.29 -4.82
CA VAL A 443 -27.00 -15.02 -4.14
C VAL A 443 -27.75 -13.86 -4.77
N ILE A 444 -27.69 -13.68 -6.09
CA ILE A 444 -28.37 -12.55 -6.77
C ILE A 444 -29.88 -12.59 -6.49
N PRO A 445 -30.62 -13.70 -6.73
CA PRO A 445 -32.05 -13.73 -6.42
C PRO A 445 -32.37 -13.53 -4.93
N GLY A 446 -31.50 -14.02 -4.03
CA GLY A 446 -31.64 -13.82 -2.59
C GLY A 446 -31.56 -12.34 -2.20
N LEU A 447 -30.53 -11.64 -2.66
CA LEU A 447 -30.36 -10.20 -2.40
C LEU A 447 -31.49 -9.38 -3.03
N LEU A 448 -31.91 -9.71 -4.26
CA LEU A 448 -33.03 -9.03 -4.92
C LEU A 448 -34.37 -9.23 -4.17
N ALA A 449 -34.54 -10.34 -3.44
CA ALA A 449 -35.71 -10.55 -2.60
C ALA A 449 -35.67 -9.70 -1.32
N VAL A 450 -34.48 -9.49 -0.73
CA VAL A 450 -34.32 -8.58 0.42
C VAL A 450 -34.58 -7.12 0.02
N LEU A 451 -34.33 -6.74 -1.23
CA LEU A 451 -34.72 -5.42 -1.75
C LEU A 451 -36.25 -5.16 -1.73
N ASP A 452 -37.09 -6.17 -1.51
CA ASP A 452 -38.54 -6.00 -1.31
C ASP A 452 -38.92 -5.71 0.16
N ASP A 453 -37.96 -5.68 1.08
CA ASP A 453 -38.20 -5.37 2.50
C ASP A 453 -38.32 -3.85 2.74
N HIS A 454 -39.48 -3.31 2.38
CA HIS A 454 -39.76 -1.88 2.48
C HIS A 454 -39.87 -1.36 3.92
N ASP A 455 -40.12 -2.24 4.88
CA ASP A 455 -40.34 -1.89 6.29
C ASP A 455 -39.02 -1.72 7.05
N HIS A 456 -37.88 -2.14 6.49
CA HIS A 456 -36.57 -2.08 7.16
C HIS A 456 -35.50 -1.46 6.23
N PRO A 457 -35.48 -0.11 6.08
CA PRO A 457 -34.55 0.61 5.20
C PRO A 457 -33.07 0.21 5.33
N ARG A 458 -32.55 -0.01 6.56
CA ARG A 458 -31.15 -0.44 6.75
C ARG A 458 -30.84 -1.79 6.11
N VAL A 459 -31.77 -2.75 6.22
CA VAL A 459 -31.63 -4.09 5.61
C VAL A 459 -31.69 -3.97 4.09
N GLN A 460 -32.61 -3.16 3.57
CA GLN A 460 -32.77 -2.92 2.13
C GLN A 460 -31.52 -2.27 1.53
N ALA A 461 -30.97 -1.24 2.18
CA ALA A 461 -29.74 -0.59 1.75
C ALA A 461 -28.58 -1.60 1.77
N HIS A 462 -28.38 -2.33 2.86
CA HIS A 462 -27.26 -3.24 2.97
C HIS A 462 -27.31 -4.43 1.98
N ALA A 463 -28.50 -4.87 1.57
CA ALA A 463 -28.64 -5.81 0.45
C ALA A 463 -28.17 -5.22 -0.89
N GLY A 464 -28.38 -3.92 -1.10
CA GLY A 464 -27.81 -3.18 -2.23
C GLY A 464 -26.28 -3.08 -2.15
N ALA A 465 -25.74 -2.81 -0.96
CA ALA A 465 -24.29 -2.80 -0.73
C ALA A 465 -23.66 -4.16 -1.04
N ALA A 466 -24.24 -5.26 -0.55
CA ALA A 466 -23.77 -6.60 -0.90
C ALA A 466 -23.84 -6.89 -2.42
N LEU A 467 -24.80 -6.31 -3.14
CA LEU A 467 -24.90 -6.43 -4.59
C LEU A 467 -23.85 -5.60 -5.34
N VAL A 468 -23.37 -4.48 -4.76
CA VAL A 468 -22.20 -3.73 -5.26
C VAL A 468 -20.97 -4.63 -5.22
N ASN A 469 -20.59 -5.13 -4.04
CA ASN A 469 -19.43 -6.02 -3.87
C ASN A 469 -19.49 -7.20 -4.84
N PHE A 470 -20.67 -7.84 -4.95
CA PHE A 470 -20.87 -8.93 -5.90
C PHE A 470 -20.65 -8.51 -7.35
N SER A 471 -21.18 -7.35 -7.75
CA SER A 471 -21.15 -6.91 -9.15
C SER A 471 -19.75 -6.44 -9.57
N GLU A 472 -19.00 -5.78 -8.70
CA GLU A 472 -17.64 -5.30 -8.98
C GLU A 472 -16.66 -6.46 -9.22
N ALA A 473 -16.77 -7.54 -8.45
CA ALA A 473 -15.98 -8.74 -8.63
C ALA A 473 -16.49 -9.68 -9.73
N CYS A 474 -17.72 -9.47 -10.23
CA CYS A 474 -18.36 -10.41 -11.16
C CYS A 474 -17.81 -10.30 -12.59
N PRO A 475 -17.32 -11.41 -13.18
CA PRO A 475 -17.08 -11.45 -14.62
C PRO A 475 -18.33 -11.06 -15.39
N LYS A 476 -18.22 -10.08 -16.29
CA LYS A 476 -19.32 -9.53 -17.10
C LYS A 476 -20.27 -10.60 -17.65
N ASN A 477 -19.72 -11.66 -18.27
CA ASN A 477 -20.49 -12.75 -18.86
C ASN A 477 -21.38 -13.53 -17.88
N LEU A 478 -21.07 -13.52 -16.59
CA LEU A 478 -21.89 -14.14 -15.54
C LEU A 478 -22.99 -13.24 -15.02
N LEU A 479 -22.79 -11.91 -15.06
CA LEU A 479 -23.78 -10.93 -14.64
C LEU A 479 -24.90 -10.75 -15.69
N LEU A 480 -24.56 -10.81 -16.99
CA LEU A 480 -25.49 -10.54 -18.10
C LEU A 480 -26.84 -11.27 -18.02
N PRO A 481 -26.93 -12.57 -17.66
CA PRO A 481 -28.21 -13.28 -17.55
C PRO A 481 -29.16 -12.72 -16.49
N TYR A 482 -28.64 -11.99 -15.50
CA TYR A 482 -29.41 -11.41 -14.40
C TYR A 482 -29.69 -9.91 -14.58
N LEU A 483 -29.04 -9.29 -15.55
CA LEU A 483 -29.02 -7.84 -15.73
C LEU A 483 -30.43 -7.23 -15.80
N ASP A 484 -31.34 -7.82 -16.59
CA ASP A 484 -32.72 -7.32 -16.69
C ASP A 484 -33.49 -7.43 -15.36
N ALA A 485 -33.29 -8.52 -14.62
CA ALA A 485 -33.94 -8.74 -13.33
C ALA A 485 -33.43 -7.77 -12.26
N ILE A 486 -32.10 -7.57 -12.20
CA ILE A 486 -31.45 -6.61 -11.31
C ILE A 486 -31.96 -5.20 -11.62
N LEU A 487 -31.84 -4.75 -12.86
CA LEU A 487 -32.21 -3.39 -13.25
C LEU A 487 -33.70 -3.12 -13.10
N THR A 488 -34.56 -4.10 -13.40
CA THR A 488 -36.00 -3.96 -13.17
C THR A 488 -36.32 -3.82 -11.67
N LYS A 489 -35.63 -4.55 -10.79
CA LYS A 489 -35.77 -4.38 -9.34
C LYS A 489 -35.29 -3.00 -8.89
N LEU A 490 -34.09 -2.58 -9.31
CA LEU A 490 -33.54 -1.27 -8.97
C LEU A 490 -34.45 -0.12 -9.44
N GLU A 491 -34.99 -0.20 -10.65
CA GLU A 491 -35.93 0.81 -11.17
C GLU A 491 -37.18 0.95 -10.30
N VAL A 492 -37.74 -0.16 -9.84
CA VAL A 492 -38.92 -0.15 -8.95
C VAL A 492 -38.58 0.51 -7.61
N VAL A 493 -37.48 0.10 -6.97
CA VAL A 493 -37.05 0.64 -5.67
C VAL A 493 -36.70 2.12 -5.78
N LEU A 494 -35.92 2.53 -6.78
CA LEU A 494 -35.56 3.93 -7.03
C LEU A 494 -36.81 4.81 -7.19
N ASN A 495 -37.75 4.42 -8.05
CA ASN A 495 -38.98 5.19 -8.28
C ASN A 495 -39.86 5.31 -7.04
N GLN A 496 -39.87 4.29 -6.18
CA GLN A 496 -40.57 4.34 -4.90
C GLN A 496 -39.88 5.28 -3.93
N LYS A 497 -38.57 5.12 -3.71
CA LYS A 497 -37.79 5.91 -2.75
C LYS A 497 -37.71 7.39 -3.13
N ILE A 498 -37.66 7.74 -4.41
CA ILE A 498 -37.78 9.14 -4.86
C ILE A 498 -39.11 9.77 -4.44
N LYS A 499 -40.22 9.01 -4.43
CA LYS A 499 -41.52 9.52 -3.96
C LYS A 499 -41.57 9.67 -2.45
N GLU A 500 -40.81 8.87 -1.71
CA GLU A 500 -40.70 8.92 -0.24
C GLU A 500 -39.75 10.03 0.23
N LEU A 501 -38.74 10.38 -0.56
CA LEU A 501 -37.75 11.43 -0.25
C LEU A 501 -38.42 12.79 0.03
N VAL A 502 -39.39 13.20 -0.79
CA VAL A 502 -40.07 14.51 -0.65
C VAL A 502 -40.85 14.64 0.68
N PRO A 503 -41.69 13.67 1.09
CA PRO A 503 -42.44 13.78 2.35
C PRO A 503 -41.66 13.41 3.61
N THR A 504 -40.66 12.53 3.53
CA THR A 504 -39.99 11.97 4.74
C THR A 504 -38.54 12.39 4.92
N GLY A 505 -37.87 12.86 3.85
CA GLY A 505 -36.44 13.11 3.87
C GLY A 505 -35.56 11.86 3.78
N ALA A 506 -36.14 10.64 3.83
CA ALA A 506 -35.39 9.39 3.87
C ALA A 506 -34.54 9.18 2.61
N LYS A 507 -33.21 9.12 2.81
CA LYS A 507 -32.21 9.11 1.73
C LYS A 507 -31.40 7.81 1.65
N LEU A 508 -31.24 7.07 2.76
CA LEU A 508 -30.32 5.92 2.89
C LEU A 508 -30.42 4.91 1.74
N VAL A 509 -31.62 4.39 1.49
CA VAL A 509 -31.84 3.39 0.45
C VAL A 509 -31.60 3.99 -0.93
N LEU A 510 -32.04 5.24 -1.15
CA LEU A 510 -31.90 5.89 -2.45
C LEU A 510 -30.44 6.09 -2.81
N GLU A 511 -29.62 6.52 -1.85
CA GLU A 511 -28.17 6.62 -2.02
C GLU A 511 -27.56 5.29 -2.42
N GLN A 512 -27.88 4.22 -1.69
CA GLN A 512 -27.29 2.91 -1.96
C GLN A 512 -27.75 2.31 -3.29
N MET A 513 -29.02 2.50 -3.68
CA MET A 513 -29.52 2.00 -4.97
C MET A 513 -28.86 2.70 -6.16
N VAL A 514 -28.52 3.98 -6.03
CA VAL A 514 -27.77 4.73 -7.05
C VAL A 514 -26.36 4.18 -7.19
N THR A 515 -25.66 3.92 -6.09
CA THR A 515 -24.34 3.27 -6.10
C THR A 515 -24.41 1.85 -6.69
N THR A 516 -25.43 1.07 -6.30
CA THR A 516 -25.66 -0.28 -6.83
C THR A 516 -25.90 -0.26 -8.35
N LEU A 517 -26.67 0.71 -8.85
CA LEU A 517 -26.88 0.90 -10.27
C LEU A 517 -25.57 1.25 -11.00
N ALA A 518 -24.73 2.08 -10.38
CA ALA A 518 -23.44 2.48 -10.93
C ALA A 518 -22.50 1.28 -11.11
N ALA A 519 -22.34 0.45 -10.08
CA ALA A 519 -21.51 -0.76 -10.12
C ALA A 519 -21.99 -1.76 -11.18
N VAL A 520 -23.31 -2.00 -11.25
CA VAL A 520 -23.89 -2.89 -12.28
C VAL A 520 -23.68 -2.34 -13.69
N ALA A 521 -23.78 -1.02 -13.87
CA ALA A 521 -23.53 -0.38 -15.16
C ALA A 521 -22.07 -0.54 -15.59
N ASP A 522 -21.13 -0.25 -14.68
CA ASP A 522 -19.69 -0.36 -14.93
C ASP A 522 -19.31 -1.79 -15.35
N THR A 523 -19.74 -2.82 -14.61
CA THR A 523 -19.46 -4.23 -14.95
C THR A 523 -20.11 -4.69 -16.26
N SER A 524 -21.29 -4.14 -16.61
CA SER A 524 -22.03 -4.57 -17.81
C SER A 524 -21.62 -3.87 -19.10
N GLU A 525 -20.86 -2.79 -19.00
CA GLU A 525 -20.28 -2.01 -20.10
C GLU A 525 -21.31 -1.74 -21.22
N GLU A 526 -20.99 -2.06 -22.48
CA GLU A 526 -21.83 -1.75 -23.64
C GLU A 526 -23.20 -2.44 -23.61
N THR A 527 -23.37 -3.50 -22.80
CA THR A 527 -24.67 -4.18 -22.66
C THR A 527 -25.67 -3.32 -21.88
N PHE A 528 -25.21 -2.33 -21.11
CA PHE A 528 -26.06 -1.37 -20.41
C PHE A 528 -26.81 -0.43 -21.37
N LEU A 529 -26.36 -0.31 -22.63
CA LEU A 529 -26.92 0.60 -23.64
C LEU A 529 -28.44 0.50 -23.79
N GLN A 530 -29.00 -0.72 -23.70
CA GLN A 530 -30.44 -0.97 -23.82
C GLN A 530 -31.27 -0.44 -22.63
N TYR A 531 -30.64 -0.18 -21.49
CA TYR A 531 -31.27 0.29 -20.26
C TYR A 531 -31.05 1.78 -20.01
N TYR A 532 -30.12 2.41 -20.73
CA TYR A 532 -29.76 3.82 -20.57
C TYR A 532 -30.96 4.76 -20.48
N ASP A 533 -31.90 4.64 -21.43
CA ASP A 533 -33.06 5.54 -21.52
C ASP A 533 -34.08 5.34 -20.38
N ARG A 534 -34.00 4.23 -19.62
CA ARG A 534 -34.82 3.99 -18.41
C ARG A 534 -34.32 4.80 -17.22
N PHE A 535 -33.01 4.88 -17.03
CA PHE A 535 -32.40 5.43 -15.81
C PHE A 535 -31.91 6.87 -15.95
N MET A 536 -31.34 7.25 -17.09
CA MET A 536 -30.73 8.58 -17.25
C MET A 536 -31.69 9.74 -16.92
N PRO A 537 -32.99 9.71 -17.32
CA PRO A 537 -33.94 10.75 -16.90
C PRO A 537 -34.16 10.82 -15.38
N ILE A 538 -34.18 9.67 -14.70
CA ILE A 538 -34.37 9.57 -13.25
C ILE A 538 -33.17 10.19 -12.53
N LEU A 539 -31.96 9.84 -12.95
CA LEU A 539 -30.72 10.34 -12.34
C LEU A 539 -30.58 11.85 -12.55
N LYS A 540 -30.86 12.36 -13.76
CA LYS A 540 -30.89 13.81 -14.03
C LYS A 540 -31.91 14.53 -13.14
N TYR A 541 -33.07 13.91 -12.88
CA TYR A 541 -34.07 14.47 -11.97
C TYR A 541 -33.53 14.56 -10.54
N ILE A 542 -32.87 13.53 -10.02
CA ILE A 542 -32.29 13.57 -8.67
C ILE A 542 -31.27 14.72 -8.56
N VAL A 543 -30.31 14.82 -9.49
CA VAL A 543 -29.29 15.88 -9.49
C VAL A 543 -29.90 17.29 -9.52
N GLN A 544 -30.99 17.48 -10.27
CA GLN A 544 -31.67 18.76 -10.38
C GLN A 544 -32.45 19.16 -9.11
N ASN A 545 -32.87 18.21 -8.29
CA ASN A 545 -33.76 18.45 -7.15
C ASN A 545 -33.08 18.26 -5.78
N ALA A 546 -32.00 17.48 -5.69
CA ALA A 546 -31.21 17.26 -4.48
C ALA A 546 -30.27 18.46 -4.17
N ASN A 547 -30.85 19.65 -3.96
CA ASN A 547 -30.10 20.89 -3.75
C ASN A 547 -29.93 21.27 -2.27
N MET A 548 -30.53 20.52 -1.35
CA MET A 548 -30.42 20.75 0.09
C MET A 548 -29.10 20.19 0.63
N LYS A 549 -28.58 20.79 1.71
CA LYS A 549 -27.29 20.38 2.32
C LYS A 549 -27.28 18.89 2.71
N GLU A 550 -28.37 18.41 3.29
CA GLU A 550 -28.58 17.02 3.71
C GLU A 550 -28.57 16.00 2.54
N LEU A 551 -28.77 16.45 1.30
CA LEU A 551 -28.82 15.60 0.10
C LEU A 551 -27.56 15.71 -0.78
N ARG A 552 -26.51 16.39 -0.29
CA ARG A 552 -25.26 16.57 -1.06
C ARG A 552 -24.59 15.23 -1.38
N LEU A 553 -24.57 14.29 -0.43
CA LEU A 553 -24.02 12.95 -0.63
C LEU A 553 -24.80 12.18 -1.70
N LEU A 554 -26.14 12.12 -1.58
CA LEU A 554 -27.01 11.58 -2.63
C LEU A 554 -26.73 12.20 -4.00
N ARG A 555 -26.58 13.52 -4.08
CA ARG A 555 -26.26 14.20 -5.34
C ARG A 555 -24.91 13.76 -5.89
N GLY A 556 -23.88 13.68 -5.04
CA GLY A 556 -22.54 13.19 -5.38
C GLY A 556 -22.58 11.76 -5.95
N LYS A 557 -23.17 10.81 -5.21
CA LYS A 557 -23.36 9.42 -5.66
C LYS A 557 -24.12 9.33 -6.98
N THR A 558 -25.11 10.20 -7.19
CA THR A 558 -25.88 10.25 -8.45
C THR A 558 -25.04 10.77 -9.62
N ILE A 559 -24.21 11.79 -9.38
CA ILE A 559 -23.26 12.32 -10.37
C ILE A 559 -22.28 11.22 -10.80
N GLU A 560 -21.75 10.48 -9.83
CA GLU A 560 -20.89 9.33 -10.08
C GLU A 560 -21.60 8.28 -10.94
N CYS A 561 -22.82 7.86 -10.55
CA CYS A 561 -23.62 6.90 -11.30
C CYS A 561 -23.84 7.33 -12.76
N ILE A 562 -24.19 8.60 -13.01
CA ILE A 562 -24.34 9.15 -14.36
C ILE A 562 -23.04 9.02 -15.15
N SER A 563 -21.90 9.36 -14.54
CA SER A 563 -20.59 9.33 -15.21
C SER A 563 -20.13 7.90 -15.52
N LEU A 564 -20.37 6.94 -14.63
CA LEU A 564 -20.06 5.51 -14.84
C LEU A 564 -20.97 4.88 -15.90
N ILE A 565 -22.27 5.18 -15.89
CA ILE A 565 -23.18 4.80 -16.98
C ILE A 565 -22.70 5.37 -18.31
N GLY A 566 -22.26 6.63 -18.33
CA GLY A 566 -21.71 7.27 -19.52
C GLY A 566 -20.46 6.57 -20.05
N LEU A 567 -19.59 6.08 -19.16
CA LEU A 567 -18.40 5.33 -19.50
C LEU A 567 -18.77 3.95 -20.08
N ALA A 568 -19.70 3.24 -19.44
CA ALA A 568 -20.18 1.94 -19.85
C ALA A 568 -20.82 1.95 -21.26
N VAL A 569 -21.69 2.92 -21.56
CA VAL A 569 -22.38 2.99 -22.87
C VAL A 569 -21.53 3.63 -23.97
N GLY A 570 -20.42 4.26 -23.60
CA GLY A 570 -19.49 4.91 -24.51
C GLY A 570 -19.98 6.25 -25.07
N ARG A 571 -19.05 6.92 -25.77
CA ARG A 571 -19.19 8.29 -26.27
C ARG A 571 -20.41 8.51 -27.17
N GLU A 572 -20.68 7.58 -28.09
CA GLU A 572 -21.73 7.75 -29.10
C GLU A 572 -23.11 7.98 -28.47
N LYS A 573 -23.49 7.15 -27.50
CA LYS A 573 -24.78 7.28 -26.81
C LYS A 573 -24.77 8.46 -25.83
N PHE A 574 -23.73 8.55 -25.00
CA PHE A 574 -23.70 9.51 -23.91
C PHE A 574 -23.58 10.96 -24.37
N SER A 575 -22.98 11.23 -25.54
CA SER A 575 -22.84 12.59 -26.09
C SER A 575 -24.16 13.36 -26.24
N LEU A 576 -25.29 12.67 -26.38
CA LEU A 576 -26.64 13.27 -26.46
C LEU A 576 -27.03 14.00 -25.17
N ASP A 577 -26.61 13.47 -24.01
CA ASP A 577 -26.87 14.05 -22.69
C ASP A 577 -25.62 14.70 -22.08
N GLY A 578 -24.42 14.41 -22.62
CA GLY A 578 -23.15 14.81 -22.02
C GLY A 578 -23.02 16.33 -21.82
N ASN A 579 -23.53 17.14 -22.76
CA ASN A 579 -23.58 18.60 -22.59
C ASN A 579 -24.52 19.00 -21.43
N ASP A 580 -25.71 18.43 -21.37
CA ASP A 580 -26.69 18.74 -20.33
C ASP A 580 -26.17 18.32 -18.95
N VAL A 581 -25.56 17.14 -18.86
CA VAL A 581 -24.90 16.63 -17.64
C VAL A 581 -23.76 17.55 -17.23
N MET A 582 -22.84 17.91 -18.13
CA MET A 582 -21.77 18.86 -17.82
C MET A 582 -22.32 20.20 -17.32
N GLN A 583 -23.37 20.72 -17.94
CA GLN A 583 -24.01 21.96 -17.48
C GLN A 583 -24.64 21.81 -16.09
N LEU A 584 -25.18 20.64 -15.74
CA LEU A 584 -25.66 20.36 -14.39
C LEU A 584 -24.51 20.33 -13.37
N LEU A 585 -23.41 19.64 -13.69
CA LEU A 585 -22.21 19.59 -12.84
C LEU A 585 -21.59 20.96 -12.61
N LEU A 586 -21.52 21.77 -13.65
CA LEU A 586 -21.00 23.13 -13.57
C LEU A 586 -21.93 24.06 -12.79
N LYS A 587 -23.25 23.91 -12.92
CA LYS A 587 -24.24 24.68 -12.13
C LYS A 587 -24.13 24.41 -10.64
N SER A 588 -23.85 23.18 -10.23
CA SER A 588 -23.60 22.85 -8.82
C SER A 588 -22.36 23.53 -8.23
N GLN A 589 -21.49 24.09 -9.07
CA GLN A 589 -20.23 24.74 -8.68
C GLN A 589 -20.34 26.29 -8.58
N VAL A 590 -21.44 26.91 -9.05
CA VAL A 590 -21.50 28.37 -9.34
C VAL A 590 -21.44 29.29 -8.11
N ASN A 591 -21.43 28.77 -6.88
CA ASN A 591 -21.17 29.58 -5.67
C ASN A 591 -19.86 29.19 -4.96
N PRO A 592 -18.69 29.55 -5.51
CA PRO A 592 -17.39 29.31 -4.88
C PRO A 592 -17.20 30.01 -3.51
N ASN A 593 -18.03 31.00 -3.18
CA ASN A 593 -18.02 31.69 -1.88
C ASN A 593 -18.92 31.01 -0.82
N GLU A 594 -19.67 29.95 -1.17
CA GLU A 594 -20.56 29.20 -0.25
C GLU A 594 -20.13 27.73 -0.06
N GLN A 595 -19.05 27.29 -0.72
CA GLN A 595 -18.49 25.95 -0.50
C GLN A 595 -17.69 25.96 0.80
N GLU A 596 -18.18 25.19 1.77
CA GLU A 596 -17.41 24.79 2.96
C GLU A 596 -16.20 23.97 2.49
N ASP A 597 -15.06 24.09 3.18
CA ASP A 597 -13.83 23.37 2.78
C ASP A 597 -13.95 21.84 2.89
N ASP A 598 -15.02 21.33 3.51
CA ASP A 598 -15.33 19.91 3.76
C ASP A 598 -16.68 19.49 3.14
N ASP A 599 -16.92 19.89 1.89
CA ASP A 599 -18.16 19.55 1.18
C ASP A 599 -18.06 18.15 0.54
N PRO A 600 -18.83 17.14 1.01
CA PRO A 600 -18.65 15.73 0.63
C PRO A 600 -18.91 15.44 -0.86
N GLN A 601 -19.46 16.40 -1.61
CA GLN A 601 -19.69 16.24 -3.05
C GLN A 601 -18.45 16.50 -3.92
N VAL A 602 -17.41 17.14 -3.38
CA VAL A 602 -16.26 17.62 -4.17
C VAL A 602 -15.51 16.45 -4.82
N SER A 603 -15.24 15.38 -4.07
CA SER A 603 -14.60 14.16 -4.59
C SER A 603 -15.42 13.52 -5.71
N TYR A 604 -16.72 13.32 -5.51
CA TYR A 604 -17.62 12.79 -6.54
C TYR A 604 -17.63 13.64 -7.82
N MET A 605 -17.59 14.97 -7.69
CA MET A 605 -17.54 15.87 -8.85
C MET A 605 -16.22 15.76 -9.61
N ILE A 606 -15.10 15.72 -8.88
CA ILE A 606 -13.75 15.58 -9.46
C ILE A 606 -13.63 14.25 -10.21
N SER A 607 -14.02 13.14 -9.58
CA SER A 607 -14.04 11.81 -10.20
C SER A 607 -14.94 11.75 -11.43
N ALA A 608 -16.13 12.36 -11.36
CA ALA A 608 -17.04 12.43 -12.50
C ALA A 608 -16.42 13.22 -13.67
N TRP A 609 -15.74 14.34 -13.44
CA TRP A 609 -15.09 15.08 -14.51
C TRP A 609 -13.97 14.29 -15.20
N GLY A 610 -13.18 13.51 -14.47
CA GLY A 610 -12.19 12.61 -15.08
C GLY A 610 -12.83 11.55 -15.98
N ARG A 611 -13.92 10.92 -15.51
CA ARG A 611 -14.71 9.98 -16.33
C ARG A 611 -15.30 10.66 -17.57
N MET A 612 -15.82 11.88 -17.43
CA MET A 612 -16.30 12.69 -18.55
C MET A 612 -15.19 13.03 -19.55
N CYS A 613 -13.97 13.26 -19.08
CA CYS A 613 -12.80 13.45 -19.93
C CYS A 613 -12.48 12.20 -20.74
N LYS A 614 -12.46 11.02 -20.09
CA LYS A 614 -12.26 9.73 -20.77
C LYS A 614 -13.33 9.45 -21.84
N ILE A 615 -14.60 9.79 -21.57
CA ILE A 615 -15.71 9.59 -22.51
C ILE A 615 -15.63 10.55 -23.71
N LEU A 616 -15.42 11.84 -23.46
CA LEU A 616 -15.47 12.87 -24.50
C LEU A 616 -14.13 13.02 -25.25
N GLY A 617 -13.02 12.55 -24.66
CA GLY A 617 -11.67 12.70 -25.20
C GLY A 617 -11.36 14.17 -25.46
N ARG A 618 -10.85 14.49 -26.65
CA ARG A 618 -10.48 15.86 -27.04
C ARG A 618 -11.62 16.89 -26.94
N ASP A 619 -12.89 16.47 -27.04
CA ASP A 619 -14.03 17.41 -26.90
C ASP A 619 -14.17 17.94 -25.47
N PHE A 620 -13.53 17.29 -24.48
CA PHE A 620 -13.50 17.74 -23.09
C PHE A 620 -12.66 19.01 -22.90
N GLN A 621 -11.73 19.31 -23.82
CA GLN A 621 -10.79 20.44 -23.70
C GLN A 621 -11.50 21.78 -23.40
N GLN A 622 -12.71 21.99 -23.94
CA GLN A 622 -13.49 23.20 -23.71
C GLN A 622 -13.92 23.42 -22.24
N TYR A 623 -13.94 22.35 -21.43
CA TYR A 623 -14.35 22.39 -20.02
C TYR A 623 -13.16 22.52 -19.06
N LEU A 624 -11.91 22.31 -19.52
CA LEU A 624 -10.70 22.43 -18.69
C LEU A 624 -10.65 23.73 -17.87
N PRO A 625 -10.96 24.93 -18.43
CA PRO A 625 -10.93 26.16 -17.66
C PRO A 625 -11.87 26.21 -16.45
N LEU A 626 -12.90 25.35 -16.42
CA LEU A 626 -13.91 25.30 -15.37
C LEU A 626 -13.60 24.23 -14.30
N VAL A 627 -12.99 23.12 -14.71
CA VAL A 627 -12.72 21.96 -13.83
C VAL A 627 -11.32 22.00 -13.23
N MET A 628 -10.35 22.65 -13.89
CA MET A 628 -8.96 22.66 -13.43
C MET A 628 -8.78 23.43 -12.12
N GLY A 629 -9.47 24.56 -11.93
CA GLY A 629 -9.35 25.37 -10.71
C GLY A 629 -9.67 24.58 -9.42
N PRO A 630 -10.86 23.96 -9.31
CA PRO A 630 -11.18 23.11 -8.16
C PRO A 630 -10.27 21.90 -8.02
N THR A 631 -9.97 21.21 -9.12
CA THR A 631 -9.10 20.01 -9.08
C THR A 631 -7.72 20.37 -8.54
N ILE A 632 -7.14 21.48 -8.99
CA ILE A 632 -5.87 22.00 -8.48
C ILE A 632 -5.98 22.44 -7.02
N LYS A 633 -7.07 23.10 -6.61
CA LYS A 633 -7.29 23.48 -5.19
C LYS A 633 -7.24 22.25 -4.30
N THR A 634 -7.98 21.19 -4.64
CA THR A 634 -8.05 19.95 -3.86
C THR A 634 -6.72 19.19 -3.89
N ALA A 635 -6.09 19.04 -5.06
CA ALA A 635 -4.77 18.42 -5.18
C ALA A 635 -3.67 19.19 -4.41
N SER A 636 -3.86 20.50 -4.20
CA SER A 636 -2.95 21.36 -3.44
C SER A 636 -3.26 21.46 -1.95
N LEU A 637 -4.25 20.71 -1.45
CA LEU A 637 -4.60 20.69 -0.02
C LEU A 637 -3.37 20.32 0.80
N LYS A 638 -3.11 21.12 1.84
CA LYS A 638 -2.04 20.88 2.80
C LYS A 638 -2.68 20.28 4.05
N PRO A 639 -2.30 19.06 4.45
CA PRO A 639 -2.82 18.50 5.68
C PRO A 639 -2.39 19.37 6.86
N GLU A 640 -3.29 19.49 7.83
CA GLU A 640 -2.94 20.07 9.12
C GLU A 640 -2.13 19.04 9.89
N VAL A 641 -0.95 19.46 10.38
CA VAL A 641 -0.05 18.60 11.15
C VAL A 641 0.22 19.24 12.50
N ALA A 642 0.23 18.43 13.54
CA ALA A 642 0.48 18.85 14.90
C ALA A 642 1.56 17.98 15.52
N LEU A 643 2.60 18.59 16.09
CA LEU A 643 3.55 17.91 16.96
C LEU A 643 3.09 18.16 18.39
N LEU A 644 2.52 17.12 19.00
CA LEU A 644 1.93 17.17 20.34
C LEU A 644 2.73 16.28 21.29
N ASP A 645 2.51 16.47 22.58
CA ASP A 645 2.92 15.45 23.54
C ASP A 645 1.90 14.30 23.62
N ALA A 646 2.33 13.19 24.20
CA ALA A 646 1.50 11.99 24.32
C ALA A 646 0.23 12.15 25.19
N GLU A 647 0.08 13.23 25.97
CA GLU A 647 -1.15 13.50 26.73
C GLU A 647 -2.10 14.45 25.97
N GLU A 648 -1.56 15.40 25.22
CA GLU A 648 -2.30 16.30 24.33
C GLU A 648 -2.88 15.53 23.12
N ALA A 649 -2.12 14.60 22.56
CA ALA A 649 -2.61 13.70 21.51
C ALA A 649 -3.81 12.85 21.96
N LYS A 650 -3.87 12.45 23.23
CA LYS A 650 -5.02 11.73 23.81
C LYS A 650 -6.28 12.57 23.92
N THR A 651 -6.13 13.90 23.99
CA THR A 651 -7.28 14.80 24.09
C THR A 651 -7.82 15.15 22.70
N MET A 652 -6.96 15.14 21.67
CA MET A 652 -7.33 15.42 20.28
C MET A 652 -7.71 14.16 19.49
N THR A 653 -7.46 12.97 20.01
CA THR A 653 -7.97 11.71 19.42
C THR A 653 -9.49 11.58 19.54
N GLU A 654 -10.12 12.37 20.41
CA GLU A 654 -11.59 12.51 20.50
C GLU A 654 -12.16 13.42 19.40
N ASP A 655 -11.33 14.21 18.68
CA ASP A 655 -11.76 15.02 17.54
C ASP A 655 -11.73 14.19 16.25
N GLU A 656 -12.88 14.02 15.60
CA GLU A 656 -13.03 13.29 14.33
C GLU A 656 -12.02 13.76 13.26
N GLY A 657 -11.33 12.80 12.63
CA GLY A 657 -10.44 13.03 11.50
C GLY A 657 -8.99 13.38 11.85
N TRP A 658 -8.54 13.19 13.09
CA TRP A 658 -7.13 13.23 13.46
C TRP A 658 -6.57 11.85 13.78
N GLU A 659 -5.44 11.51 13.17
CA GLU A 659 -4.67 10.31 13.48
C GLU A 659 -3.29 10.67 14.04
N PHE A 660 -2.81 9.89 14.99
CA PHE A 660 -1.57 10.18 15.71
C PHE A 660 -0.60 9.02 15.63
N VAL A 661 0.63 9.30 15.21
CA VAL A 661 1.76 8.36 15.24
C VAL A 661 2.68 8.75 16.39
N ASN A 662 2.98 7.81 17.29
CA ASN A 662 3.94 8.03 18.36
C ASN A 662 5.36 7.93 17.77
N LEU A 663 6.13 9.03 17.82
CA LEU A 663 7.49 9.07 17.30
C LEU A 663 8.53 8.52 18.31
N GLY A 664 8.04 7.97 19.43
CA GLY A 664 8.87 7.71 20.61
C GLY A 664 9.15 9.00 21.39
N GLU A 665 9.90 8.87 22.47
CA GLU A 665 10.42 10.03 23.21
C GLU A 665 9.36 11.01 23.78
N GLN A 666 8.09 10.57 23.86
CA GLN A 666 6.90 11.32 24.29
C GLN A 666 6.39 12.40 23.31
N GLN A 667 6.79 12.32 22.04
CA GLN A 667 6.21 13.14 20.98
C GLN A 667 5.26 12.31 20.11
N SER A 668 4.11 12.89 19.83
CA SER A 668 3.12 12.34 18.91
C SER A 668 2.98 13.28 17.71
N PHE A 669 3.08 12.71 16.53
CA PHE A 669 2.81 13.40 15.28
C PHE A 669 1.36 13.17 14.89
N GLY A 670 0.53 14.20 15.03
CA GLY A 670 -0.86 14.22 14.60
C GLY A 670 -0.98 14.70 13.16
N ILE A 671 -1.80 14.03 12.38
CA ILE A 671 -2.22 14.48 11.06
C ILE A 671 -3.74 14.48 10.97
N LYS A 672 -4.28 15.56 10.42
CA LYS A 672 -5.69 15.60 10.04
C LYS A 672 -5.88 14.84 8.73
N THR A 673 -6.50 13.67 8.79
CA THR A 673 -6.73 12.78 7.64
C THR A 673 -7.89 13.24 6.75
N ALA A 674 -8.77 14.09 7.27
CA ALA A 674 -9.84 14.72 6.50
C ALA A 674 -9.29 15.41 5.23
N GLY A 675 -9.81 15.01 4.07
CA GLY A 675 -9.43 15.54 2.76
C GLY A 675 -8.17 14.93 2.13
N LEU A 676 -7.49 13.98 2.78
CA LEU A 676 -6.37 13.26 2.17
C LEU A 676 -6.83 12.36 1.00
N GLU A 677 -7.97 11.69 1.15
CA GLU A 677 -8.60 10.90 0.07
C GLU A 677 -9.06 11.78 -1.10
N ASP A 678 -9.59 12.96 -0.80
CA ASP A 678 -9.98 13.94 -1.81
C ASP A 678 -8.76 14.45 -2.59
N LYS A 679 -7.63 14.67 -1.90
CA LYS A 679 -6.35 15.02 -2.50
C LYS A 679 -5.85 13.91 -3.41
N SER A 680 -5.86 12.66 -2.94
CA SER A 680 -5.51 11.46 -3.71
C SER A 680 -6.33 11.38 -5.01
N THR A 681 -7.66 11.48 -4.87
CA THR A 681 -8.61 11.48 -6.00
C THR A 681 -8.31 12.61 -6.99
N ALA A 682 -8.06 13.83 -6.51
CA ALA A 682 -7.75 14.97 -7.37
C ALA A 682 -6.43 14.78 -8.13
N CYS A 683 -5.40 14.23 -7.50
CA CYS A 683 -4.15 13.85 -8.16
C CYS A 683 -4.40 12.82 -9.28
N GLN A 684 -5.22 11.80 -9.01
CA GLN A 684 -5.54 10.76 -10.02
C GLN A 684 -6.27 11.37 -11.22
N MET A 685 -7.15 12.36 -10.98
CA MET A 685 -7.83 13.04 -12.08
C MET A 685 -6.89 13.92 -12.90
N LEU A 686 -5.87 14.55 -12.30
CA LEU A 686 -4.83 15.28 -13.04
C LEU A 686 -4.05 14.33 -13.97
N VAL A 687 -3.72 13.12 -13.49
CA VAL A 687 -3.12 12.06 -14.32
C VAL A 687 -4.05 11.65 -15.45
N CYS A 688 -5.34 11.43 -15.15
CA CYS A 688 -6.35 11.11 -16.16
C CYS A 688 -6.42 12.18 -17.26
N TYR A 689 -6.44 13.46 -16.90
CA TYR A 689 -6.46 14.54 -17.88
C TYR A 689 -5.19 14.56 -18.75
N ALA A 690 -4.02 14.40 -18.15
CA ALA A 690 -2.76 14.34 -18.90
C ALA A 690 -2.74 13.16 -19.89
N LYS A 691 -3.15 11.96 -19.43
CA LYS A 691 -3.18 10.72 -20.22
C LYS A 691 -4.16 10.79 -21.40
N GLU A 692 -5.37 11.26 -21.16
CA GLU A 692 -6.45 11.25 -22.17
C GLU A 692 -6.34 12.43 -23.16
N LEU A 693 -5.90 13.61 -22.70
CA LEU A 693 -5.87 14.81 -23.54
C LEU A 693 -4.52 15.04 -24.22
N LYS A 694 -3.43 14.47 -23.69
CA LYS A 694 -2.08 14.57 -24.24
C LYS A 694 -1.71 16.03 -24.55
N GLU A 695 -1.46 16.37 -25.81
CA GLU A 695 -1.02 17.70 -26.22
C GLU A 695 -2.06 18.80 -25.92
N ALA A 696 -3.35 18.44 -25.79
CA ALA A 696 -4.41 19.39 -25.41
C ALA A 696 -4.33 19.81 -23.93
N PHE A 697 -3.55 19.12 -23.10
CA PHE A 697 -3.30 19.45 -21.69
C PHE A 697 -2.08 20.37 -21.49
N ALA A 698 -1.32 20.67 -22.55
CA ALA A 698 -0.03 21.36 -22.50
C ALA A 698 -0.04 22.73 -21.77
N GLU A 699 -1.18 23.42 -21.70
CA GLU A 699 -1.29 24.72 -21.03
C GLU A 699 -1.27 24.60 -19.50
N TYR A 700 -1.66 23.45 -18.95
CA TYR A 700 -1.73 23.20 -17.51
C TYR A 700 -0.52 22.43 -16.96
N THR A 701 0.26 21.81 -17.85
CA THR A 701 1.34 20.89 -17.48
C THR A 701 2.36 21.51 -16.51
N GLU A 702 2.77 22.77 -16.71
CA GLU A 702 3.75 23.41 -15.81
C GLU A 702 3.19 23.66 -14.40
N GLU A 703 1.91 24.02 -14.30
CA GLU A 703 1.24 24.23 -13.01
C GLU A 703 1.05 22.89 -12.28
N VAL A 704 0.61 21.86 -12.99
CA VAL A 704 0.44 20.50 -12.46
C VAL A 704 1.78 19.91 -12.03
N ALA A 705 2.85 20.10 -12.81
CA ALA A 705 4.19 19.63 -12.41
C ALA A 705 4.66 20.27 -11.09
N LYS A 706 4.37 21.57 -10.86
CA LYS A 706 4.71 22.25 -9.60
C LYS A 706 3.97 21.71 -8.38
N ILE A 707 2.84 21.03 -8.60
CA ILE A 707 2.05 20.37 -7.56
C ILE A 707 2.54 18.93 -7.38
N MET A 708 2.63 18.16 -8.47
CA MET A 708 2.92 16.72 -8.42
C MET A 708 4.36 16.42 -8.01
N VAL A 709 5.35 17.23 -8.39
CA VAL A 709 6.77 16.97 -8.08
C VAL A 709 7.04 16.93 -6.56
N PRO A 710 6.60 17.91 -5.75
CA PRO A 710 6.70 17.80 -4.30
C PRO A 710 5.94 16.61 -3.69
N LEU A 711 4.87 16.14 -4.36
CA LEU A 711 4.02 15.06 -3.86
C LEU A 711 4.67 13.67 -3.96
N LEU A 712 5.76 13.52 -4.72
CA LEU A 712 6.60 12.31 -4.70
C LEU A 712 7.14 11.97 -3.30
N LYS A 713 7.18 12.94 -2.39
CA LYS A 713 7.64 12.77 -1.00
C LYS A 713 6.54 13.14 0.01
N PHE A 714 5.28 12.98 -0.38
CA PHE A 714 4.13 13.18 0.49
C PHE A 714 3.87 11.90 1.29
N TYR A 715 4.69 11.65 2.32
CA TYR A 715 4.67 10.43 3.14
C TYR A 715 3.39 10.22 3.98
N PHE A 716 2.38 11.07 3.79
CA PHE A 716 1.10 10.98 4.50
C PHE A 716 0.06 10.14 3.75
N HIS A 717 0.30 9.82 2.48
CA HIS A 717 -0.64 9.02 1.69
C HIS A 717 0.07 8.35 0.50
N ASP A 718 -0.06 7.04 0.39
CA ASP A 718 0.68 6.21 -0.57
C ASP A 718 0.22 6.46 -2.00
N MET A 719 -1.09 6.39 -2.24
CA MET A 719 -1.67 6.64 -3.56
C MET A 719 -1.35 8.03 -4.11
N VAL A 720 -1.18 9.06 -3.26
CA VAL A 720 -0.73 10.40 -3.70
C VAL A 720 0.69 10.34 -4.28
N ARG A 721 1.60 9.60 -3.63
CA ARG A 721 2.99 9.40 -4.11
C ARG A 721 3.03 8.57 -5.38
N TYR A 722 2.29 7.45 -5.40
CA TYR A 722 2.09 6.61 -6.58
C TYR A 722 1.64 7.43 -7.80
N THR A 723 0.55 8.18 -7.63
CA THR A 723 -0.03 9.01 -8.69
C THR A 723 0.90 10.16 -9.10
N ALA A 724 1.65 10.73 -8.16
CA ALA A 724 2.67 11.72 -8.47
C ALA A 724 3.72 11.12 -9.41
N ALA A 725 4.23 9.92 -9.13
CA ALA A 725 5.17 9.25 -10.01
C ALA A 725 4.58 8.90 -11.37
N GLU A 726 3.39 8.30 -11.43
CA GLU A 726 2.71 7.98 -12.71
C GLU A 726 2.57 9.22 -13.62
N SER A 727 2.34 10.39 -13.01
CA SER A 727 2.18 11.65 -13.76
C SER A 727 3.44 12.12 -14.49
N MET A 728 4.64 11.78 -14.01
CA MET A 728 5.89 12.37 -14.51
C MET A 728 6.12 12.16 -16.01
N PRO A 729 6.12 10.91 -16.54
CA PRO A 729 6.28 10.69 -17.98
C PRO A 729 5.13 11.31 -18.79
N LEU A 730 3.89 11.23 -18.29
CA LEU A 730 2.70 11.77 -18.96
C LEU A 730 2.76 13.30 -19.12
N LEU A 731 3.27 14.01 -18.11
CA LEU A 731 3.45 15.45 -18.16
C LEU A 731 4.50 15.84 -19.22
N LEU A 732 5.58 15.06 -19.37
CA LEU A 732 6.56 15.28 -20.44
C LEU A 732 5.95 15.03 -21.82
N GLU A 733 5.13 13.99 -21.97
CA GLU A 733 4.39 13.69 -23.21
C GLU A 733 3.45 14.83 -23.62
N CYS A 734 2.72 15.41 -22.66
CA CYS A 734 1.77 16.50 -22.92
C CYS A 734 2.42 17.73 -23.58
N VAL A 735 3.71 17.96 -23.34
CA VAL A 735 4.42 19.14 -23.85
C VAL A 735 5.35 18.83 -25.01
N LYS A 736 5.22 17.65 -25.62
CA LYS A 736 6.03 17.22 -26.78
C LYS A 736 6.06 18.26 -27.91
N ASP A 737 4.91 18.86 -28.22
CA ASP A 737 4.77 19.87 -29.27
C ASP A 737 5.37 21.25 -28.92
N LYS A 738 5.75 21.48 -27.65
CA LYS A 738 6.45 22.72 -27.23
C LYS A 738 7.95 22.70 -27.58
N GLY A 739 8.48 21.54 -27.95
CA GLY A 739 9.87 21.35 -28.38
C GLY A 739 10.85 21.02 -27.26
N ASP A 740 12.01 20.48 -27.65
CA ASP A 740 13.02 19.86 -26.78
C ASP A 740 13.54 20.77 -25.66
N GLU A 741 13.66 22.09 -25.91
CA GLU A 741 14.11 23.05 -24.89
C GLU A 741 13.12 23.15 -23.72
N TYR A 742 11.82 23.14 -24.02
CA TYR A 742 10.78 23.20 -23.00
C TYR A 742 10.75 21.91 -22.17
N ILE A 743 10.83 20.76 -22.86
CA ILE A 743 10.90 19.44 -22.25
C ILE A 743 12.14 19.33 -21.34
N SER A 744 13.30 19.75 -21.82
CA SER A 744 14.55 19.74 -21.05
C SER A 744 14.47 20.57 -19.77
N ARG A 745 13.76 21.71 -19.81
CA ARG A 745 13.53 22.55 -18.63
C ARG A 745 12.60 21.89 -17.62
N MET A 746 11.54 21.23 -18.08
CA MET A 746 10.65 20.46 -17.20
C MET A 746 11.40 19.29 -16.56
N TRP A 747 12.17 18.54 -17.35
CA TRP A 747 12.99 17.45 -16.84
C TRP A 747 14.01 17.92 -15.79
N SER A 748 14.67 19.06 -16.03
CA SER A 748 15.61 19.66 -15.07
C SER A 748 14.96 20.05 -13.74
N TYR A 749 13.65 20.30 -13.73
CA TYR A 749 12.87 20.56 -12.51
C TYR A 749 12.44 19.25 -11.81
N MET A 750 12.05 18.23 -12.59
CA MET A 750 11.48 16.98 -12.09
C MET A 750 12.55 16.02 -11.57
N TYR A 751 13.63 15.81 -12.33
CA TYR A 751 14.67 14.81 -12.04
C TYR A 751 15.21 14.86 -10.59
N PRO A 752 15.62 16.02 -10.04
CA PRO A 752 16.24 16.06 -8.71
C PRO A 752 15.32 15.55 -7.59
N GLU A 753 14.01 15.77 -7.76
CA GLU A 753 13.02 15.35 -6.78
C GLU A 753 12.61 13.90 -7.01
N MET A 754 12.57 13.43 -8.25
CA MET A 754 12.34 12.02 -8.61
C MET A 754 13.45 11.11 -8.06
N ILE A 755 14.73 11.42 -8.33
CA ILE A 755 15.84 10.58 -7.83
C ILE A 755 15.89 10.57 -6.30
N LYS A 756 15.59 11.72 -5.66
CA LYS A 756 15.50 11.79 -4.21
C LYS A 756 14.35 10.95 -3.66
N ALA A 757 13.19 10.94 -4.32
CA ALA A 757 12.08 10.10 -3.93
C ALA A 757 12.44 8.61 -4.04
N VAL A 758 13.11 8.18 -5.13
CA VAL A 758 13.63 6.81 -5.28
C VAL A 758 14.62 6.43 -4.16
N GLN A 759 15.43 7.37 -3.68
CA GLN A 759 16.42 7.13 -2.62
C GLN A 759 15.83 7.05 -1.20
N THR A 760 14.64 7.63 -0.97
CA THR A 760 14.09 7.79 0.38
C THR A 760 12.70 7.18 0.57
N GLU A 761 12.16 6.50 -0.45
CA GLU A 761 10.85 5.88 -0.41
C GLU A 761 10.84 4.66 0.53
N PRO A 762 10.07 4.67 1.63
CA PRO A 762 10.00 3.55 2.56
C PRO A 762 9.22 2.35 2.04
N GLU A 763 8.19 2.57 1.21
CA GLU A 763 7.27 1.52 0.78
C GLU A 763 7.71 0.90 -0.54
N VAL A 764 7.91 -0.43 -0.56
CA VAL A 764 8.50 -1.14 -1.70
C VAL A 764 7.61 -1.04 -2.95
N GLU A 765 6.28 -1.11 -2.81
CA GLU A 765 5.33 -0.98 -3.92
C GLU A 765 5.37 0.42 -4.56
N ILE A 766 5.50 1.46 -3.74
CA ILE A 766 5.59 2.85 -4.22
C ILE A 766 6.96 3.10 -4.85
N LEU A 767 8.02 2.52 -4.28
CA LEU A 767 9.36 2.57 -4.86
C LEU A 767 9.40 1.97 -6.26
N GLN A 768 8.68 0.86 -6.49
CA GLN A 768 8.59 0.23 -7.80
C GLN A 768 8.00 1.19 -8.84
N GLU A 769 6.92 1.92 -8.52
CA GLU A 769 6.33 2.92 -9.40
C GLU A 769 7.26 4.13 -9.60
N HIS A 770 7.97 4.59 -8.57
CA HIS A 770 8.96 5.65 -8.70
C HIS A 770 10.08 5.28 -9.68
N MET A 771 10.56 4.03 -9.62
CA MET A 771 11.58 3.52 -10.53
C MET A 771 11.06 3.34 -11.96
N ASP A 772 9.84 2.82 -12.12
CA ASP A 772 9.17 2.66 -13.41
C ASP A 772 8.90 4.01 -14.10
N SER A 773 8.47 5.00 -13.32
CA SER A 773 8.31 6.38 -13.79
C SER A 773 9.65 6.99 -14.23
N LEU A 774 10.72 6.76 -13.46
CA LEU A 774 12.06 7.20 -13.81
C LEU A 774 12.55 6.57 -15.12
N SER A 775 12.38 5.25 -15.30
CA SER A 775 12.78 4.56 -16.54
C SER A 775 12.00 5.08 -17.75
N LYS A 776 10.66 5.21 -17.64
CA LYS A 776 9.80 5.78 -18.70
C LYS A 776 10.18 7.21 -19.07
N CYS A 777 10.51 8.06 -18.09
CA CYS A 777 11.01 9.41 -18.37
C CYS A 777 12.33 9.38 -19.16
N ILE A 778 13.28 8.52 -18.76
CA ILE A 778 14.58 8.39 -19.46
C ILE A 778 14.36 7.93 -20.90
N GLU A 779 13.52 6.92 -21.12
CA GLU A 779 13.18 6.39 -22.45
C GLU A 779 12.52 7.44 -23.34
N PHE A 780 11.52 8.15 -22.81
CA PHE A 780 10.82 9.20 -23.55
C PHE A 780 11.78 10.32 -23.99
N LEU A 781 12.69 10.74 -23.12
CA LEU A 781 13.64 11.82 -23.39
C LEU A 781 14.78 11.39 -24.33
N GLY A 782 15.19 10.13 -24.27
CA GLY A 782 16.19 9.55 -25.16
C GLY A 782 17.64 10.03 -24.90
N SER A 783 18.47 9.98 -25.95
CA SER A 783 19.91 10.23 -25.84
C SER A 783 20.23 11.63 -25.32
N GLY A 784 21.12 11.72 -24.33
CA GLY A 784 21.59 13.00 -23.77
C GLY A 784 20.69 13.63 -22.70
N CYS A 785 19.65 12.92 -22.24
CA CYS A 785 18.75 13.38 -21.17
C CYS A 785 19.40 13.38 -19.78
N LEU A 786 20.50 12.64 -19.60
CA LEU A 786 21.25 12.52 -18.35
C LEU A 786 22.68 13.03 -18.51
N THR A 787 23.15 13.76 -17.51
CA THR A 787 24.57 14.10 -17.36
C THR A 787 25.36 12.94 -16.74
N ASN A 788 26.69 12.98 -16.84
CA ASN A 788 27.54 11.98 -16.20
C ASN A 788 27.38 11.96 -14.66
N GLU A 789 27.14 13.12 -14.04
CA GLU A 789 26.93 13.22 -12.59
C GLU A 789 25.61 12.55 -12.19
N GLN A 790 24.55 12.77 -12.97
CA GLN A 790 23.25 12.12 -12.77
C GLN A 790 23.34 10.60 -12.96
N MET A 791 24.04 10.13 -14.00
CA MET A 791 24.29 8.69 -14.17
C MET A 791 25.07 8.10 -12.98
N GLN A 792 26.05 8.82 -12.43
CA GLN A 792 26.78 8.36 -11.23
C GLN A 792 25.87 8.29 -10.00
N GLU A 793 24.98 9.26 -9.81
CA GLU A 793 24.00 9.28 -8.72
C GLU A 793 23.00 8.11 -8.83
N ILE A 794 22.47 7.86 -10.02
CA ILE A 794 21.59 6.71 -10.28
C ILE A 794 22.36 5.40 -10.01
N SER A 795 23.60 5.28 -10.51
CA SER A 795 24.41 4.09 -10.27
C SER A 795 24.60 3.81 -8.79
N LYS A 796 24.89 4.84 -7.98
CA LYS A 796 25.04 4.68 -6.53
C LYS A 796 23.73 4.21 -5.90
N THR A 797 22.62 4.82 -6.30
CA THR A 797 21.28 4.45 -5.80
C THR A 797 20.96 2.98 -6.09
N LEU A 798 21.21 2.50 -7.32
CA LEU A 798 21.00 1.11 -7.68
C LEU A 798 21.97 0.14 -6.96
N ILE A 799 23.20 0.57 -6.65
CA ILE A 799 24.14 -0.22 -5.84
C ILE A 799 23.58 -0.41 -4.43
N ASP A 800 23.15 0.67 -3.79
CA ASP A 800 22.59 0.63 -2.43
C ASP A 800 21.38 -0.34 -2.39
N MET A 801 20.51 -0.30 -3.41
CA MET A 801 19.38 -1.23 -3.55
C MET A 801 19.81 -2.69 -3.74
N LEU A 802 20.82 -2.95 -4.58
CA LEU A 802 21.35 -4.30 -4.80
C LEU A 802 22.01 -4.85 -3.53
N GLU A 803 22.73 -4.02 -2.79
CA GLU A 803 23.31 -4.41 -1.49
C GLU A 803 22.23 -4.76 -0.48
N GLU A 804 21.15 -3.97 -0.42
CA GLU A 804 20.00 -4.23 0.44
C GLU A 804 19.27 -5.52 0.05
N HIS A 805 19.04 -5.75 -1.24
CA HIS A 805 18.49 -7.00 -1.78
C HIS A 805 19.28 -8.22 -1.27
N PHE A 806 20.61 -8.19 -1.39
CA PHE A 806 21.45 -9.28 -0.89
C PHE A 806 21.42 -9.44 0.64
N LYS A 807 21.26 -8.34 1.38
CA LYS A 807 21.11 -8.36 2.83
C LYS A 807 19.77 -8.97 3.24
N ARG A 808 18.65 -8.50 2.68
CA ARG A 808 17.30 -9.03 2.92
C ARG A 808 17.25 -10.52 2.63
N GLN A 809 17.89 -10.98 1.56
CA GLN A 809 18.01 -12.40 1.27
C GLN A 809 18.75 -13.18 2.38
N ALA A 810 19.85 -12.65 2.90
CA ALA A 810 20.58 -13.27 4.00
C ALA A 810 19.74 -13.28 5.30
N ASP A 811 19.03 -12.19 5.58
CA ASP A 811 18.13 -12.07 6.73
C ASP A 811 16.99 -13.10 6.65
N ARG A 812 16.39 -13.30 5.47
CA ARG A 812 15.41 -14.38 5.24
C ARG A 812 15.99 -15.78 5.49
N GLN A 813 17.28 -16.01 5.22
CA GLN A 813 17.95 -17.28 5.55
C GLN A 813 18.21 -17.44 7.04
N GLU A 814 18.42 -16.35 7.78
CA GLU A 814 18.56 -16.38 9.23
C GLU A 814 17.20 -16.56 9.93
N LYS A 815 16.13 -15.90 9.44
CA LYS A 815 14.75 -16.08 9.91
C LYS A 815 14.33 -17.57 9.84
N ARG A 816 14.74 -18.31 8.81
CA ARG A 816 14.52 -19.77 8.67
C ARG A 816 15.20 -20.64 9.74
N LYS A 817 16.17 -20.09 10.48
CA LYS A 817 16.86 -20.79 11.57
C LYS A 817 16.26 -20.48 12.94
N ASP A 818 15.32 -19.54 13.04
CA ASP A 818 14.67 -19.19 14.31
C ASP A 818 13.89 -20.39 14.85
N GLU A 819 13.80 -20.50 16.18
CA GLU A 819 13.07 -21.60 16.83
C GLU A 819 11.56 -21.53 16.61
N ASP A 820 11.04 -20.37 16.21
CA ASP A 820 9.64 -20.15 15.84
C ASP A 820 9.36 -20.38 14.34
N TYR A 821 10.33 -20.80 13.54
CA TYR A 821 10.09 -21.10 12.13
C TYR A 821 9.06 -22.23 11.95
N ASP A 822 8.01 -21.95 11.17
CA ASP A 822 6.97 -22.88 10.77
C ASP A 822 6.55 -22.65 9.30
N ASP A 823 5.61 -23.46 8.81
CA ASP A 823 5.17 -23.40 7.40
C ASP A 823 4.50 -22.07 7.03
N ASP A 824 3.84 -21.40 7.97
CA ASP A 824 3.20 -20.09 7.72
C ASP A 824 4.26 -18.97 7.68
N VAL A 825 5.32 -19.07 8.51
CA VAL A 825 6.49 -18.18 8.39
C VAL A 825 7.18 -18.36 7.03
N GLU A 826 7.33 -19.59 6.52
CA GLU A 826 7.92 -19.80 5.18
C GLU A 826 7.09 -19.15 4.06
N GLU A 827 5.76 -19.17 4.17
CA GLU A 827 4.86 -18.52 3.22
C GLU A 827 5.12 -16.99 3.17
N ASN A 828 5.15 -16.33 4.33
CA ASN A 828 5.47 -14.90 4.41
C ASN A 828 6.89 -14.59 3.88
N LEU A 829 7.88 -15.43 4.17
CA LEU A 829 9.23 -15.26 3.64
C LEU A 829 9.32 -15.43 2.12
N GLN A 830 8.40 -16.19 1.54
CA GLN A 830 8.29 -16.37 0.10
C GLN A 830 7.59 -15.17 -0.54
N ASP A 831 6.61 -14.56 0.11
CA ASP A 831 5.98 -13.30 -0.33
C ASP A 831 7.00 -12.15 -0.27
N GLU A 832 7.73 -11.99 0.85
CA GLU A 832 8.86 -11.04 0.96
C GLU A 832 9.92 -11.25 -0.15
N HIS A 833 10.10 -12.49 -0.61
CA HIS A 833 11.02 -12.79 -1.70
C HIS A 833 10.48 -12.39 -3.07
N GLN A 834 9.17 -12.50 -3.29
CA GLN A 834 8.51 -12.08 -4.53
C GLN A 834 8.59 -10.57 -4.70
N ASP A 835 8.30 -9.80 -3.65
CA ASP A 835 8.37 -8.33 -3.69
C ASP A 835 9.80 -7.84 -3.99
N ASP A 836 10.78 -8.46 -3.34
CA ASP A 836 12.21 -8.16 -3.53
C ASP A 836 12.70 -8.56 -4.94
N ALA A 837 12.13 -9.63 -5.52
CA ALA A 837 12.40 -10.04 -6.90
C ALA A 837 11.75 -9.10 -7.93
N TYR A 838 10.57 -8.56 -7.63
CA TYR A 838 9.90 -7.57 -8.49
C TYR A 838 10.59 -6.20 -8.40
N LEU A 839 11.07 -5.78 -7.23
CA LEU A 839 11.93 -4.59 -7.13
C LEU A 839 13.23 -4.77 -7.94
N LEU A 840 13.81 -5.97 -7.96
CA LEU A 840 14.97 -6.28 -8.80
C LEU A 840 14.66 -6.16 -10.30
N SER A 841 13.43 -6.44 -10.73
CA SER A 841 13.02 -6.18 -12.12
C SER A 841 13.03 -4.69 -12.43
N LYS A 842 12.61 -3.84 -11.49
CA LYS A 842 12.66 -2.37 -11.65
C LYS A 842 14.09 -1.82 -11.69
N VAL A 843 15.03 -2.44 -10.98
CA VAL A 843 16.46 -2.18 -11.17
C VAL A 843 16.87 -2.48 -12.62
N SER A 844 16.42 -3.62 -13.16
CA SER A 844 16.65 -3.98 -14.57
C SER A 844 16.05 -2.96 -15.52
N ASP A 845 14.81 -2.50 -15.31
CA ASP A 845 14.12 -1.51 -16.15
C ASP A 845 14.89 -0.18 -16.23
N VAL A 846 15.43 0.32 -15.11
CA VAL A 846 16.24 1.54 -15.10
C VAL A 846 17.56 1.34 -15.85
N VAL A 847 18.19 0.17 -15.70
CA VAL A 847 19.42 -0.16 -16.46
C VAL A 847 19.12 -0.26 -17.95
N HIS A 848 18.02 -0.91 -18.32
CA HIS A 848 17.51 -1.02 -19.69
C HIS A 848 17.34 0.38 -20.31
N ALA A 849 16.58 1.26 -19.65
CA ALA A 849 16.33 2.62 -20.11
C ALA A 849 17.62 3.42 -20.35
N ILE A 850 18.59 3.33 -19.43
CA ILE A 850 19.88 4.04 -19.57
C ILE A 850 20.72 3.45 -20.71
N LEU A 851 20.84 2.13 -20.80
CA LEU A 851 21.63 1.50 -21.87
C LEU A 851 20.99 1.70 -23.25
N GLY A 852 19.67 1.59 -23.33
CA GLY A 852 18.90 1.80 -24.57
C GLY A 852 19.02 3.22 -25.12
N THR A 853 19.01 4.22 -24.23
CA THR A 853 19.05 5.63 -24.62
C THR A 853 20.47 6.18 -24.76
N GLN A 854 21.39 5.86 -23.83
CA GLN A 854 22.75 6.41 -23.80
C GLN A 854 23.77 5.56 -24.56
N ARG A 855 23.49 4.27 -24.78
CA ARG A 855 24.36 3.32 -25.50
C ARG A 855 25.79 3.36 -24.96
N GLU A 856 26.79 3.62 -25.81
CA GLU A 856 28.21 3.66 -25.43
C GLU A 856 28.52 4.66 -24.30
N ALA A 857 27.76 5.76 -24.20
CA ALA A 857 27.92 6.74 -23.12
C ALA A 857 27.50 6.19 -21.75
N GLY A 858 26.67 5.13 -21.72
CA GLY A 858 26.24 4.43 -20.51
C GLY A 858 27.27 3.42 -19.96
N ILE A 859 28.39 3.19 -20.65
CA ILE A 859 29.42 2.24 -20.20
C ILE A 859 29.96 2.56 -18.78
N PRO A 860 30.37 3.80 -18.45
CA PRO A 860 30.89 4.12 -17.11
C PRO A 860 29.84 3.96 -16.00
N PHE A 861 28.56 4.07 -16.34
CA PHE A 861 27.46 3.76 -15.42
C PHE A 861 27.40 2.25 -15.15
N PHE A 862 27.35 1.44 -16.20
CA PHE A 862 27.27 -0.01 -16.05
C PHE A 862 28.49 -0.62 -15.34
N GLU A 863 29.70 -0.11 -15.59
CA GLU A 863 30.92 -0.62 -14.96
C GLU A 863 30.92 -0.54 -13.42
N GLN A 864 30.18 0.42 -12.84
CA GLN A 864 30.00 0.53 -11.40
C GLN A 864 29.07 -0.56 -10.84
N LEU A 865 28.04 -0.94 -11.61
CA LEU A 865 27.08 -1.98 -11.25
C LEU A 865 27.64 -3.40 -11.45
N LEU A 866 28.59 -3.56 -12.37
CA LEU A 866 29.10 -4.86 -12.82
C LEU A 866 29.39 -5.87 -11.68
N PRO A 867 30.09 -5.52 -10.58
CA PRO A 867 30.36 -6.50 -9.51
C PRO A 867 29.08 -7.09 -8.88
N HIS A 868 28.03 -6.28 -8.76
CA HIS A 868 26.75 -6.66 -8.17
C HIS A 868 25.93 -7.50 -9.16
N VAL A 869 25.90 -7.11 -10.43
CA VAL A 869 25.23 -7.89 -11.49
C VAL A 869 25.88 -9.26 -11.65
N VAL A 870 27.21 -9.36 -11.59
CA VAL A 870 27.92 -10.65 -11.61
C VAL A 870 27.57 -11.51 -10.41
N ARG A 871 27.34 -10.90 -9.24
CA ARG A 871 26.95 -11.62 -8.02
C ARG A 871 25.55 -12.26 -8.15
N LEU A 872 24.65 -11.69 -8.96
CA LEU A 872 23.34 -12.27 -9.28
C LEU A 872 23.45 -13.57 -10.09
N LEU A 873 24.45 -13.66 -10.98
CA LEU A 873 24.68 -14.84 -11.84
C LEU A 873 25.25 -16.07 -11.11
N SER A 874 25.53 -15.99 -9.81
CA SER A 874 26.08 -17.13 -9.08
C SER A 874 25.07 -18.29 -9.02
N ILE A 875 25.55 -19.52 -9.21
CA ILE A 875 24.72 -20.74 -9.21
C ILE A 875 24.04 -20.97 -7.83
N GLU A 876 24.61 -20.42 -6.76
CA GLU A 876 24.07 -20.51 -5.40
C GLU A 876 22.91 -19.51 -5.15
N ARG A 877 22.68 -18.58 -6.08
CA ARG A 877 21.59 -17.60 -5.96
C ARG A 877 20.23 -18.20 -6.37
N PRO A 878 19.11 -17.62 -5.89
CA PRO A 878 17.76 -17.91 -6.38
C PRO A 878 17.66 -17.76 -7.89
N TRP A 879 16.67 -18.43 -8.49
CA TRP A 879 16.48 -18.37 -9.94
C TRP A 879 16.09 -16.96 -10.40
N THR A 880 15.38 -16.19 -9.58
CA THR A 880 15.01 -14.78 -9.85
C THR A 880 16.24 -13.90 -10.00
N ASP A 881 17.25 -14.03 -9.12
CA ASP A 881 18.51 -13.29 -9.25
C ASP A 881 19.20 -13.64 -10.56
N ARG A 882 19.28 -14.94 -10.89
CA ARG A 882 19.94 -15.39 -12.11
C ARG A 882 19.22 -14.86 -13.35
N GLN A 883 17.88 -14.88 -13.35
CA GLN A 883 17.07 -14.33 -14.43
C GLN A 883 17.38 -12.84 -14.64
N TRP A 884 17.23 -12.01 -13.61
CA TRP A 884 17.41 -10.56 -13.77
C TRP A 884 18.88 -10.17 -14.00
N GLY A 885 19.82 -10.91 -13.42
CA GLY A 885 21.24 -10.78 -13.75
C GLY A 885 21.52 -11.06 -15.23
N ILE A 886 20.84 -12.05 -15.82
CA ILE A 886 20.91 -12.31 -17.27
C ILE A 886 20.28 -11.18 -18.06
N CYS A 887 19.06 -10.75 -17.73
CA CYS A 887 18.36 -9.66 -18.42
C CYS A 887 19.22 -8.39 -18.54
N VAL A 888 19.92 -8.00 -17.46
CA VAL A 888 20.86 -6.87 -17.49
C VAL A 888 22.01 -7.10 -18.48
N PHE A 889 22.55 -8.32 -18.55
CA PHE A 889 23.59 -8.63 -19.55
C PHE A 889 23.03 -8.74 -20.97
N ASP A 890 21.78 -9.10 -21.14
CA ASP A 890 21.11 -9.10 -22.44
C ASP A 890 21.04 -7.68 -23.00
N ASP A 891 20.66 -6.70 -22.17
CA ASP A 891 20.68 -5.27 -22.52
C ASP A 891 22.09 -4.76 -22.85
N VAL A 892 23.09 -5.22 -22.10
CA VAL A 892 24.51 -4.90 -22.38
C VAL A 892 24.92 -5.41 -23.76
N ILE A 893 24.49 -6.62 -24.15
CA ILE A 893 24.77 -7.19 -25.47
C ILE A 893 24.02 -6.45 -26.56
N GLU A 894 22.73 -6.20 -26.36
CA GLU A 894 21.83 -5.58 -27.33
C GLU A 894 22.22 -4.13 -27.62
N TYR A 895 22.41 -3.31 -26.57
CA TYR A 895 22.61 -1.88 -26.74
C TYR A 895 24.07 -1.46 -26.92
N LEU A 896 25.04 -2.24 -26.40
CA LEU A 896 26.47 -1.97 -26.59
C LEU A 896 27.10 -2.80 -27.71
N GLY A 897 26.39 -3.78 -28.27
CA GLY A 897 26.81 -4.56 -29.43
C GLY A 897 28.22 -5.14 -29.27
N PRO A 898 29.16 -4.90 -30.21
CA PRO A 898 30.53 -5.41 -30.10
C PRO A 898 31.30 -5.01 -28.84
N ASN A 899 30.99 -3.85 -28.24
CA ASN A 899 31.68 -3.39 -27.03
C ASN A 899 31.38 -4.25 -25.80
N SER A 900 30.23 -4.96 -25.79
CA SER A 900 29.87 -5.92 -24.74
C SER A 900 30.92 -7.03 -24.57
N PHE A 901 31.69 -7.34 -25.62
CA PHE A 901 32.71 -8.42 -25.59
C PHE A 901 33.82 -8.15 -24.57
N LYS A 902 34.00 -6.89 -24.15
CA LYS A 902 34.88 -6.54 -23.03
C LYS A 902 34.52 -7.30 -21.75
N TYR A 903 33.24 -7.60 -21.53
CA TYR A 903 32.72 -8.24 -20.32
C TYR A 903 32.41 -9.73 -20.50
N GLN A 904 32.79 -10.34 -21.63
CA GLN A 904 32.40 -11.71 -21.98
C GLN A 904 32.81 -12.77 -20.94
N GLU A 905 33.89 -12.54 -20.20
CA GLU A 905 34.35 -13.43 -19.13
C GLU A 905 33.34 -13.57 -17.97
N TYR A 906 32.46 -12.60 -17.79
CA TYR A 906 31.50 -12.55 -16.69
C TYR A 906 30.19 -13.28 -17.03
N PHE A 907 29.73 -13.23 -18.28
CA PHE A 907 28.35 -13.63 -18.61
C PHE A 907 28.24 -14.71 -19.69
N VAL A 908 29.21 -14.89 -20.60
CA VAL A 908 29.06 -15.86 -21.71
C VAL A 908 28.94 -17.30 -21.20
N ASN A 909 29.80 -17.70 -20.27
CA ASN A 909 29.73 -19.03 -19.69
C ASN A 909 28.44 -19.26 -18.87
N PRO A 910 28.05 -18.32 -17.98
CA PRO A 910 26.73 -18.37 -17.34
C PRO A 910 25.56 -18.47 -18.33
N LEU A 911 25.47 -17.61 -19.34
CA LEU A 911 24.42 -17.66 -20.37
C LEU A 911 24.33 -19.06 -21.00
N LEU A 912 25.45 -19.58 -21.51
CA LEU A 912 25.49 -20.91 -22.13
C LEU A 912 25.06 -22.03 -21.15
N GLN A 913 25.41 -21.90 -19.87
CA GLN A 913 24.99 -22.85 -18.84
C GLN A 913 23.48 -22.74 -18.55
N PHE A 914 22.96 -21.53 -18.45
CA PHE A 914 21.59 -21.24 -18.04
C PHE A 914 20.52 -21.51 -19.11
N ILE A 915 20.91 -21.70 -20.38
CA ILE A 915 20.02 -22.28 -21.41
C ILE A 915 19.39 -23.60 -20.91
N CYS A 916 20.10 -24.36 -20.07
CA CYS A 916 19.63 -25.63 -19.53
C CYS A 916 19.27 -25.54 -18.03
N ASP A 917 18.92 -24.36 -17.52
CA ASP A 917 18.47 -24.18 -16.14
C ASP A 917 17.13 -24.88 -15.88
N ARG A 918 16.81 -25.13 -14.60
CA ARG A 918 15.55 -25.76 -14.19
C ARG A 918 14.37 -24.79 -14.29
N SER A 919 14.58 -23.51 -13.99
CA SER A 919 13.55 -22.47 -14.14
C SER A 919 13.35 -22.14 -15.62
N ALA A 920 12.08 -22.02 -16.04
CA ALA A 920 11.74 -21.66 -17.41
C ALA A 920 12.13 -20.21 -17.72
N GLU A 921 11.96 -19.33 -16.76
CA GLU A 921 12.26 -17.90 -16.81
C GLU A 921 13.76 -17.66 -16.99
N VAL A 922 14.61 -18.41 -16.27
CA VAL A 922 16.08 -18.37 -16.45
C VAL A 922 16.47 -18.89 -17.84
N ARG A 923 15.81 -19.96 -18.33
CA ARG A 923 16.05 -20.46 -19.69
C ARG A 923 15.62 -19.44 -20.75
N GLN A 924 14.50 -18.76 -20.56
CA GLN A 924 13.98 -17.73 -21.45
C GLN A 924 14.99 -16.59 -21.58
N ALA A 925 15.43 -16.02 -20.45
CA ALA A 925 16.44 -14.95 -20.43
C ALA A 925 17.75 -15.42 -21.08
N ALA A 926 18.26 -16.60 -20.72
CA ALA A 926 19.49 -17.13 -21.32
C ALA A 926 19.38 -17.36 -22.84
N ALA A 927 18.22 -17.80 -23.31
CA ALA A 927 17.94 -17.97 -24.73
C ALA A 927 17.90 -16.62 -25.45
N TYR A 928 17.17 -15.64 -24.91
CA TYR A 928 17.12 -14.27 -25.41
C TYR A 928 18.53 -13.68 -25.55
N GLY A 929 19.33 -13.73 -24.48
CA GLY A 929 20.73 -13.34 -24.44
C GLY A 929 21.60 -13.95 -25.54
N CYS A 930 21.42 -15.25 -25.80
CA CYS A 930 22.11 -15.92 -26.90
C CYS A 930 21.66 -15.43 -28.29
N GLY A 931 20.37 -15.14 -28.44
CA GLY A 931 19.80 -14.55 -29.64
C GLY A 931 20.36 -13.16 -29.94
N VAL A 932 20.33 -12.26 -28.95
CA VAL A 932 20.88 -10.89 -29.09
C VAL A 932 22.40 -10.91 -29.25
N MET A 933 23.11 -11.87 -28.63
CA MET A 933 24.54 -12.09 -28.88
C MET A 933 24.82 -12.44 -30.35
N GLY A 934 23.97 -13.24 -30.98
CA GLY A 934 24.03 -13.52 -32.42
C GLY A 934 23.74 -12.29 -33.29
N LYS A 935 22.70 -11.52 -32.94
CA LYS A 935 22.20 -10.39 -33.73
C LYS A 935 23.05 -9.13 -33.62
N PHE A 936 23.40 -8.71 -32.40
CA PHE A 936 24.04 -7.42 -32.10
C PHE A 936 25.50 -7.56 -31.64
N GLY A 937 25.88 -8.70 -31.06
CA GLY A 937 27.20 -8.89 -30.46
C GLY A 937 28.36 -8.86 -31.46
N GLY A 938 28.14 -9.24 -32.73
CA GLY A 938 29.15 -9.22 -33.78
C GLY A 938 30.03 -10.49 -33.89
N PRO A 939 30.98 -10.52 -34.86
CA PRO A 939 31.68 -11.75 -35.27
C PRO A 939 32.51 -12.43 -34.17
N GLN A 940 32.98 -11.68 -33.17
CA GLN A 940 33.76 -12.23 -32.05
C GLN A 940 32.98 -13.25 -31.20
N TYR A 941 31.65 -13.20 -31.19
CA TYR A 941 30.80 -14.18 -30.51
C TYR A 941 30.49 -15.43 -31.34
N ALA A 942 31.02 -15.58 -32.55
CA ALA A 942 30.72 -16.73 -33.42
C ALA A 942 31.04 -18.09 -32.75
N GLN A 943 32.03 -18.14 -31.85
CA GLN A 943 32.34 -19.34 -31.08
C GLN A 943 31.26 -19.65 -30.03
N ALA A 944 30.83 -18.65 -29.27
CA ALA A 944 29.77 -18.81 -28.28
C ALA A 944 28.43 -19.17 -28.95
N CYS A 945 28.11 -18.57 -30.10
CA CYS A 945 26.92 -18.90 -30.88
C CYS A 945 26.93 -20.36 -31.36
N LEU A 946 28.09 -20.86 -31.82
CA LEU A 946 28.26 -22.28 -32.18
C LEU A 946 27.98 -23.21 -30.99
N GLU A 947 28.39 -22.83 -29.78
CA GLU A 947 28.18 -23.60 -28.56
C GLU A 947 26.75 -23.51 -28.00
N ALA A 948 26.05 -22.40 -28.27
CA ALA A 948 24.68 -22.17 -27.85
C ALA A 948 23.66 -23.03 -28.62
N VAL A 949 23.79 -23.10 -29.96
CA VAL A 949 22.83 -23.80 -30.85
C VAL A 949 22.46 -25.23 -30.40
N PRO A 950 23.41 -26.13 -30.07
CA PRO A 950 23.03 -27.48 -29.63
C PRO A 950 22.31 -27.50 -28.28
N ARG A 951 22.58 -26.53 -27.39
CA ARG A 951 21.89 -26.41 -26.09
C ARG A 951 20.47 -25.89 -26.28
N LEU A 952 20.30 -24.84 -27.10
CA LEU A 952 18.99 -24.32 -27.47
C LEU A 952 18.14 -25.40 -28.14
N SER A 953 18.74 -26.15 -29.07
CA SER A 953 18.07 -27.29 -29.74
C SER A 953 17.61 -28.36 -28.75
N ALA A 954 18.37 -28.61 -27.67
CA ALA A 954 17.99 -29.57 -26.63
C ALA A 954 16.78 -29.10 -25.80
N VAL A 955 16.69 -27.80 -25.50
CA VAL A 955 15.51 -27.20 -24.83
C VAL A 955 14.28 -27.35 -25.70
N ILE A 956 14.40 -27.02 -26.99
CA ILE A 956 13.28 -27.11 -27.95
C ILE A 956 12.79 -28.55 -28.12
N ALA A 957 13.74 -29.50 -28.15
CA ALA A 957 13.45 -30.93 -28.28
C ALA A 957 12.95 -31.60 -26.99
N ASP A 958 12.91 -30.89 -25.85
CA ASP A 958 12.39 -31.45 -24.60
C ASP A 958 10.90 -31.82 -24.76
N PRO A 959 10.45 -33.00 -24.29
CA PRO A 959 9.06 -33.41 -24.40
C PRO A 959 8.04 -32.46 -23.74
N GLN A 960 8.48 -31.66 -22.75
CA GLN A 960 7.66 -30.67 -22.05
C GLN A 960 7.86 -29.24 -22.57
N SER A 961 8.59 -29.04 -23.67
CA SER A 961 8.90 -27.71 -24.22
C SER A 961 7.64 -26.89 -24.54
N LYS A 962 6.59 -27.55 -25.04
CA LYS A 962 5.29 -26.92 -25.36
C LYS A 962 4.26 -26.94 -24.22
N SER A 963 4.68 -27.22 -22.98
CA SER A 963 3.79 -27.02 -21.82
C SER A 963 3.62 -25.53 -21.54
N ARG A 964 2.51 -25.15 -20.91
CA ARG A 964 2.18 -23.75 -20.59
C ARG A 964 3.34 -23.01 -19.92
N ASP A 965 4.02 -23.67 -18.98
CA ASP A 965 5.09 -23.05 -18.18
C ASP A 965 6.41 -22.91 -18.98
N ASN A 966 6.62 -23.71 -20.03
CA ASN A 966 7.88 -23.75 -20.77
C ASN A 966 7.79 -23.10 -22.16
N LEU A 967 6.59 -22.70 -22.60
CA LEU A 967 6.35 -22.30 -23.98
C LEU A 967 7.14 -21.04 -24.36
N ASN A 968 7.08 -19.98 -23.54
CA ASN A 968 7.85 -18.75 -23.79
C ASN A 968 9.37 -18.99 -23.86
N ALA A 969 9.91 -19.80 -22.93
CA ALA A 969 11.32 -20.18 -22.94
C ALA A 969 11.71 -20.94 -24.22
N THR A 970 10.82 -21.80 -24.69
CA THR A 970 11.01 -22.58 -25.92
C THR A 970 10.96 -21.71 -27.17
N GLU A 971 10.00 -20.80 -27.24
CA GLU A 971 9.86 -19.85 -28.36
C GLU A 971 11.06 -18.90 -28.43
N ASN A 972 11.52 -18.38 -27.29
CA ASN A 972 12.78 -17.63 -27.21
C ASN A 972 13.98 -18.46 -27.66
N ALA A 973 14.03 -19.76 -27.36
CA ALA A 973 15.10 -20.62 -27.85
C ALA A 973 15.05 -20.81 -29.38
N ILE A 974 13.85 -20.95 -29.96
CA ILE A 974 13.66 -21.00 -31.43
C ILE A 974 14.11 -19.70 -32.07
N ALA A 975 13.70 -18.57 -31.50
CA ALA A 975 14.04 -17.25 -32.01
C ALA A 975 15.53 -16.91 -31.82
N ALA A 976 16.16 -17.37 -30.75
CA ALA A 976 17.61 -17.27 -30.56
C ALA A 976 18.38 -18.02 -31.65
N VAL A 977 17.97 -19.25 -31.98
CA VAL A 977 18.57 -19.97 -33.13
C VAL A 977 18.32 -19.22 -34.43
N THR A 978 17.12 -18.67 -34.64
CA THR A 978 16.80 -17.81 -35.79
C THR A 978 17.79 -16.65 -35.93
N LYS A 979 17.93 -15.84 -34.88
CA LYS A 979 18.83 -14.67 -34.83
C LYS A 979 20.29 -15.08 -35.13
N ILE A 980 20.75 -16.20 -34.57
CA ILE A 980 22.10 -16.72 -34.83
C ILE A 980 22.27 -17.16 -36.29
N LEU A 981 21.30 -17.91 -36.85
CA LEU A 981 21.34 -18.36 -38.25
C LEU A 981 21.32 -17.18 -39.23
N GLN A 982 20.59 -16.11 -38.92
CA GLN A 982 20.48 -14.93 -39.77
C GLN A 982 21.73 -14.05 -39.69
N HIS A 983 22.29 -13.84 -38.51
CA HIS A 983 23.29 -12.79 -38.27
C HIS A 983 24.71 -13.29 -37.93
N ASN A 984 24.88 -14.50 -37.38
CA ASN A 984 26.19 -15.01 -36.93
C ASN A 984 26.42 -16.50 -37.25
N ASN A 985 26.22 -16.86 -38.51
CA ASN A 985 26.28 -18.25 -38.99
C ASN A 985 27.66 -18.72 -39.49
N SER A 986 28.71 -17.90 -39.36
CA SER A 986 30.02 -18.16 -39.99
C SER A 986 30.70 -19.48 -39.60
N LYS A 987 30.33 -20.04 -38.44
CA LYS A 987 30.81 -21.34 -37.93
C LYS A 987 29.77 -22.46 -37.98
N LEU A 988 28.58 -22.19 -38.51
CA LEU A 988 27.45 -23.12 -38.52
C LEU A 988 27.26 -23.79 -39.87
N ASN A 989 26.70 -25.00 -39.85
CA ASN A 989 26.26 -25.70 -41.05
C ASN A 989 24.77 -25.41 -41.33
N LEU A 990 24.50 -24.40 -42.16
CA LEU A 990 23.13 -24.02 -42.53
C LEU A 990 22.35 -25.14 -43.22
N GLU A 991 23.03 -26.02 -43.98
CA GLU A 991 22.36 -27.11 -44.69
C GLU A 991 21.74 -28.14 -43.74
N GLU A 992 22.38 -28.36 -42.59
CA GLU A 992 21.90 -29.27 -41.54
C GLU A 992 20.87 -28.61 -40.62
N LEU A 993 21.03 -27.31 -40.33
CA LEU A 993 20.22 -26.61 -39.32
C LEU A 993 18.89 -26.09 -39.85
N LEU A 994 18.81 -25.61 -41.10
CA LEU A 994 17.57 -25.05 -41.66
C LEU A 994 16.38 -26.04 -41.68
N PRO A 995 16.54 -27.33 -42.04
CA PRO A 995 15.45 -28.29 -41.96
C PRO A 995 14.96 -28.53 -40.53
N VAL A 996 15.88 -28.55 -39.57
CA VAL A 996 15.58 -28.76 -38.15
C VAL A 996 14.84 -27.54 -37.60
N TRP A 997 15.34 -26.34 -37.88
CA TRP A 997 14.71 -25.08 -37.50
C TRP A 997 13.28 -24.96 -38.03
N LEU A 998 13.06 -25.28 -39.31
CA LEU A 998 11.72 -25.26 -39.91
C LEU A 998 10.73 -26.21 -39.21
N SER A 999 11.22 -27.30 -38.62
CA SER A 999 10.37 -28.27 -37.90
C SER A 999 9.89 -27.78 -36.53
N TRP A 1000 10.49 -26.72 -35.98
CA TRP A 1000 10.11 -26.18 -34.68
C TRP A 1000 8.94 -25.19 -34.75
N LEU A 1001 8.73 -24.59 -35.93
CA LEU A 1001 7.66 -23.63 -36.18
C LEU A 1001 6.27 -24.30 -36.11
N PRO A 1002 5.22 -23.56 -35.71
CA PRO A 1002 5.14 -22.10 -35.52
C PRO A 1002 5.58 -21.59 -34.14
N VAL A 1003 5.80 -20.26 -34.06
CA VAL A 1003 5.94 -19.45 -32.83
C VAL A 1003 4.72 -18.55 -32.73
N THR A 1004 4.04 -18.54 -31.57
CA THR A 1004 2.70 -17.96 -31.43
C THR A 1004 2.47 -17.12 -30.19
N GLU A 1005 3.18 -17.36 -29.09
CA GLU A 1005 2.94 -16.67 -27.81
C GLU A 1005 3.80 -15.42 -27.66
N ASP A 1006 5.10 -15.53 -27.91
CA ASP A 1006 6.05 -14.42 -27.81
C ASP A 1006 6.03 -13.61 -29.11
N LYS A 1007 5.28 -12.50 -29.08
CA LYS A 1007 5.00 -11.64 -30.23
C LYS A 1007 6.23 -10.90 -30.74
N GLU A 1008 7.09 -10.45 -29.83
CA GLU A 1008 8.35 -9.77 -30.18
C GLU A 1008 9.30 -10.75 -30.89
N GLU A 1009 9.43 -11.97 -30.36
CA GLU A 1009 10.28 -13.00 -30.95
C GLU A 1009 9.69 -13.58 -32.24
N ALA A 1010 8.36 -13.67 -32.36
CA ALA A 1010 7.67 -14.10 -33.57
C ALA A 1010 8.08 -13.24 -34.77
N VAL A 1011 8.13 -11.91 -34.63
CA VAL A 1011 8.53 -11.00 -35.71
C VAL A 1011 9.90 -11.37 -36.29
N HIS A 1012 10.87 -11.75 -35.44
CA HIS A 1012 12.19 -12.18 -35.89
C HIS A 1012 12.16 -13.52 -36.65
N VAL A 1013 11.40 -14.48 -36.14
CA VAL A 1013 11.24 -15.82 -36.74
C VAL A 1013 10.60 -15.73 -38.13
N TYR A 1014 9.47 -15.04 -38.23
CA TYR A 1014 8.74 -14.91 -39.50
C TYR A 1014 9.45 -13.99 -40.50
N SER A 1015 10.16 -12.96 -40.04
CA SER A 1015 11.00 -12.13 -40.93
C SER A 1015 12.10 -12.96 -41.60
N PHE A 1016 12.80 -13.82 -40.84
CA PHE A 1016 13.80 -14.73 -41.40
C PHE A 1016 13.19 -15.81 -42.31
N LEU A 1017 12.00 -16.33 -41.95
CA LEU A 1017 11.25 -17.23 -42.82
C LEU A 1017 10.92 -16.59 -44.17
N CYS A 1018 10.46 -15.33 -44.16
CA CYS A 1018 10.19 -14.57 -45.36
C CYS A 1018 11.47 -14.36 -46.19
N ASP A 1019 12.61 -14.00 -45.58
CA ASP A 1019 13.90 -13.85 -46.27
C ASP A 1019 14.29 -15.15 -47.02
N LEU A 1020 14.07 -16.30 -46.38
CA LEU A 1020 14.37 -17.62 -46.95
C LEU A 1020 13.43 -18.02 -48.09
N ILE A 1021 12.14 -17.72 -47.98
CA ILE A 1021 11.16 -17.99 -49.04
C ILE A 1021 11.40 -17.07 -50.24
N GLU A 1022 11.58 -15.77 -50.01
CA GLU A 1022 11.82 -14.75 -51.04
C GLU A 1022 13.14 -15.00 -51.79
N SER A 1023 14.16 -15.51 -51.09
CA SER A 1023 15.43 -15.93 -51.70
C SER A 1023 15.35 -17.26 -52.46
N ASN A 1024 14.17 -17.89 -52.54
CA ASN A 1024 13.96 -19.21 -53.16
C ASN A 1024 14.89 -20.28 -52.58
N ASN A 1025 15.06 -20.29 -51.25
CA ASN A 1025 15.95 -21.24 -50.59
C ASN A 1025 15.48 -22.69 -50.83
N PRO A 1026 16.29 -23.55 -51.49
CA PRO A 1026 15.87 -24.89 -51.89
C PRO A 1026 15.65 -25.85 -50.72
N ILE A 1027 16.24 -25.55 -49.55
CA ILE A 1027 16.10 -26.36 -48.33
C ILE A 1027 14.75 -26.09 -47.67
N ILE A 1028 14.36 -24.81 -47.59
CA ILE A 1028 13.10 -24.40 -46.96
C ILE A 1028 11.90 -24.75 -47.83
N LEU A 1029 11.96 -24.49 -49.14
CA LEU A 1029 10.89 -24.88 -50.06
C LEU A 1029 10.80 -26.40 -50.24
N GLY A 1030 11.91 -27.10 -50.09
CA GLY A 1030 12.02 -28.54 -50.32
C GLY A 1030 12.05 -28.89 -51.81
N VAL A 1031 12.42 -30.14 -52.12
CA VAL A 1031 12.50 -30.62 -53.50
C VAL A 1031 11.11 -30.55 -54.14
N ASN A 1032 11.00 -29.84 -55.27
CA ASN A 1032 9.72 -29.56 -55.95
C ASN A 1032 8.69 -28.85 -55.05
N ASN A 1033 9.14 -27.98 -54.16
CA ASN A 1033 8.29 -27.20 -53.26
C ASN A 1033 7.46 -28.07 -52.29
N SER A 1034 7.98 -29.23 -51.90
CA SER A 1034 7.28 -30.20 -51.05
C SER A 1034 6.86 -29.65 -49.68
N ASN A 1035 7.51 -28.60 -49.19
CA ASN A 1035 7.23 -28.02 -47.86
C ASN A 1035 6.17 -26.90 -47.90
N LEU A 1036 5.70 -26.47 -49.08
CA LEU A 1036 4.70 -25.40 -49.19
C LEU A 1036 3.41 -25.64 -48.39
N PRO A 1037 2.84 -26.86 -48.31
CA PRO A 1037 1.68 -27.10 -47.45
C PRO A 1037 1.96 -26.81 -45.96
N ASN A 1038 3.13 -27.22 -45.46
CA ASN A 1038 3.53 -26.96 -44.07
C ASN A 1038 3.80 -25.48 -43.82
N LEU A 1039 4.46 -24.79 -44.77
CA LEU A 1039 4.69 -23.35 -44.71
C LEU A 1039 3.37 -22.57 -44.68
N LEU A 1040 2.38 -23.00 -45.47
CA LEU A 1040 1.06 -22.38 -45.45
C LEU A 1040 0.32 -22.60 -44.12
N ALA A 1041 0.50 -23.77 -43.48
CA ALA A 1041 -0.05 -24.05 -42.15
C ALA A 1041 0.60 -23.19 -41.06
N ILE A 1042 1.93 -23.04 -41.10
CA ILE A 1042 2.68 -22.17 -40.17
C ILE A 1042 2.20 -20.71 -40.26
N LEU A 1043 2.03 -20.18 -41.48
CA LEU A 1043 1.52 -18.82 -41.68
C LEU A 1043 0.04 -18.68 -41.27
N ALA A 1044 -0.77 -19.72 -41.46
CA ALA A 1044 -2.16 -19.70 -41.03
C ALA A 1044 -2.28 -19.66 -39.50
N GLU A 1045 -1.42 -20.42 -38.79
CA GLU A 1045 -1.36 -20.39 -37.33
C GLU A 1045 -0.99 -18.99 -36.84
N SER A 1046 0.05 -18.36 -37.41
CA SER A 1046 0.49 -17.03 -36.98
C SER A 1046 -0.59 -15.95 -37.12
N PHE A 1047 -1.48 -16.07 -38.11
CA PHE A 1047 -2.63 -15.17 -38.25
C PHE A 1047 -3.76 -15.53 -37.29
N SER A 1048 -3.98 -16.82 -37.03
CA SER A 1048 -5.02 -17.28 -36.11
C SER A 1048 -4.72 -16.90 -34.65
N SER A 1049 -3.45 -16.91 -34.27
CA SER A 1049 -2.98 -16.55 -32.92
C SER A 1049 -2.63 -15.07 -32.79
N ASP A 1050 -2.75 -14.28 -33.86
CA ASP A 1050 -2.36 -12.87 -33.90
C ASP A 1050 -0.88 -12.63 -33.46
N ALA A 1051 0.01 -13.55 -33.85
CA ALA A 1051 1.42 -13.55 -33.44
C ALA A 1051 2.24 -12.40 -34.05
N LEU A 1052 1.71 -11.71 -35.07
CA LEU A 1052 2.42 -10.67 -35.83
C LEU A 1052 1.78 -9.28 -35.66
N CYS A 1053 0.97 -9.07 -34.62
CA CYS A 1053 0.28 -7.79 -34.40
C CYS A 1053 1.23 -6.61 -34.14
N GLU A 1054 2.49 -6.86 -33.77
CA GLU A 1054 3.47 -5.84 -33.42
C GLU A 1054 4.29 -5.30 -34.61
N ASP A 1055 4.32 -6.01 -35.75
CA ASP A 1055 5.05 -5.56 -36.95
C ASP A 1055 4.23 -5.77 -38.23
N GLU A 1056 3.56 -4.71 -38.67
CA GLU A 1056 2.78 -4.68 -39.90
C GLU A 1056 3.61 -5.02 -41.14
N ASN A 1057 4.92 -4.71 -41.18
CA ASN A 1057 5.76 -5.00 -42.34
C ASN A 1057 5.95 -6.49 -42.51
N VAL A 1058 6.25 -7.21 -41.43
CA VAL A 1058 6.42 -8.68 -41.47
C VAL A 1058 5.08 -9.35 -41.76
N LEU A 1059 3.99 -8.88 -41.15
CA LEU A 1059 2.64 -9.33 -41.46
C LEU A 1059 2.34 -9.19 -42.96
N HIS A 1060 2.60 -8.03 -43.56
CA HIS A 1060 2.40 -7.81 -44.99
C HIS A 1060 3.25 -8.72 -45.88
N ARG A 1061 4.52 -8.98 -45.52
CA ARG A 1061 5.38 -9.94 -46.24
C ARG A 1061 4.79 -11.35 -46.21
N CYS A 1062 4.35 -11.80 -45.04
CA CYS A 1062 3.68 -13.09 -44.87
C CYS A 1062 2.42 -13.20 -45.75
N ILE A 1063 1.54 -12.19 -45.72
CA ILE A 1063 0.33 -12.17 -46.56
C ILE A 1063 0.69 -12.16 -48.05
N HIS A 1064 1.73 -11.43 -48.45
CA HIS A 1064 2.18 -11.40 -49.84
C HIS A 1064 2.65 -12.78 -50.32
N ILE A 1065 3.37 -13.53 -49.49
CA ILE A 1065 3.78 -14.91 -49.78
C ILE A 1065 2.55 -15.81 -49.95
N VAL A 1066 1.55 -15.71 -49.05
CA VAL A 1066 0.28 -16.45 -49.19
C VAL A 1066 -0.42 -16.12 -50.50
N LYS A 1067 -0.48 -14.84 -50.88
CA LYS A 1067 -1.07 -14.38 -52.14
C LYS A 1067 -0.35 -14.91 -53.37
N GLN A 1068 0.98 -15.03 -53.32
CA GLN A 1068 1.76 -15.65 -54.38
C GLN A 1068 1.42 -17.14 -54.52
N ILE A 1069 1.29 -17.87 -53.41
CA ILE A 1069 0.87 -19.28 -53.42
C ILE A 1069 -0.56 -19.40 -53.99
N GLN A 1070 -1.48 -18.51 -53.60
CA GLN A 1070 -2.86 -18.47 -54.08
C GLN A 1070 -2.96 -18.25 -55.60
N SER A 1071 -2.03 -17.49 -56.19
CA SER A 1071 -2.02 -17.23 -57.63
C SER A 1071 -1.85 -18.49 -58.50
N ASN A 1072 -1.36 -19.59 -57.92
CA ASN A 1072 -1.30 -20.90 -58.56
C ASN A 1072 -2.44 -21.80 -58.07
N ASN A 1073 -3.56 -21.82 -58.81
CA ASN A 1073 -4.79 -22.53 -58.43
C ASN A 1073 -4.60 -24.01 -58.11
N GLU A 1074 -3.75 -24.73 -58.85
CA GLU A 1074 -3.50 -26.17 -58.61
C GLU A 1074 -2.75 -26.38 -57.30
N LEU A 1075 -1.74 -25.53 -57.04
CA LEU A 1075 -0.90 -25.62 -55.86
C LEU A 1075 -1.63 -25.11 -54.61
N TRP A 1076 -2.42 -24.04 -54.73
CA TRP A 1076 -3.31 -23.54 -53.69
C TRP A 1076 -4.34 -24.58 -53.28
N ALA A 1077 -5.03 -25.21 -54.24
CA ALA A 1077 -5.99 -26.27 -53.94
C ALA A 1077 -5.32 -27.46 -53.23
N ALA A 1078 -4.10 -27.82 -53.64
CA ALA A 1078 -3.34 -28.90 -53.01
C ALA A 1078 -2.90 -28.57 -51.57
N CYS A 1079 -2.58 -27.31 -51.26
CA CYS A 1079 -2.13 -26.90 -49.92
C CYS A 1079 -3.30 -26.55 -48.98
N ALA A 1080 -4.23 -25.69 -49.42
CA ALA A 1080 -5.31 -25.15 -48.59
C ALA A 1080 -6.34 -26.22 -48.15
N THR A 1081 -6.56 -27.27 -48.96
CA THR A 1081 -7.48 -28.36 -48.61
C THR A 1081 -6.95 -29.26 -47.48
N GLN A 1082 -5.67 -29.17 -47.15
CA GLN A 1082 -5.04 -29.92 -46.06
C GLN A 1082 -5.14 -29.20 -44.70
N LEU A 1083 -5.56 -27.93 -44.69
CA LEU A 1083 -5.65 -27.10 -43.49
C LEU A 1083 -6.98 -27.31 -42.74
N ALA A 1084 -6.97 -27.08 -41.44
CA ALA A 1084 -8.17 -27.02 -40.62
C ALA A 1084 -9.06 -25.83 -41.03
N THR A 1085 -10.36 -25.89 -40.69
CA THR A 1085 -11.32 -24.84 -41.04
C THR A 1085 -10.95 -23.49 -40.42
N GLU A 1086 -10.43 -23.48 -39.20
CA GLU A 1086 -9.95 -22.28 -38.50
C GLU A 1086 -8.78 -21.63 -39.26
N HIS A 1087 -7.79 -22.41 -39.69
CA HIS A 1087 -6.68 -21.93 -40.51
C HIS A 1087 -7.09 -21.41 -41.88
N GLN A 1088 -8.08 -22.06 -42.53
CA GLN A 1088 -8.63 -21.56 -43.79
C GLN A 1088 -9.31 -20.19 -43.59
N GLN A 1089 -10.01 -20.01 -42.47
CA GLN A 1089 -10.64 -18.74 -42.11
C GLN A 1089 -9.59 -17.66 -41.82
N ALA A 1090 -8.56 -17.97 -41.04
CA ALA A 1090 -7.46 -17.05 -40.73
C ALA A 1090 -6.74 -16.57 -42.00
N LEU A 1091 -6.43 -17.48 -42.94
CA LEU A 1091 -5.85 -17.11 -44.23
C LEU A 1091 -6.77 -16.22 -45.06
N PHE A 1092 -8.09 -16.47 -45.03
CA PHE A 1092 -9.07 -15.67 -45.75
C PHE A 1092 -9.19 -14.26 -45.17
N ASP A 1093 -9.22 -14.14 -43.85
CA ASP A 1093 -9.29 -12.84 -43.17
C ASP A 1093 -8.00 -12.04 -43.38
N ALA A 1094 -6.84 -12.69 -43.31
CA ALA A 1094 -5.54 -12.05 -43.60
C ALA A 1094 -5.45 -11.56 -45.07
N LEU A 1095 -5.94 -12.33 -46.05
CA LEU A 1095 -5.93 -11.90 -47.46
C LEU A 1095 -6.85 -10.69 -47.73
N LYS A 1096 -7.95 -10.54 -46.97
CA LYS A 1096 -8.84 -9.38 -47.06
C LYS A 1096 -8.21 -8.09 -46.54
N MET A 1097 -7.27 -8.18 -45.60
CA MET A 1097 -6.58 -7.00 -45.07
C MET A 1097 -5.79 -6.23 -46.15
N LEU A 1098 -5.40 -6.88 -47.26
CA LEU A 1098 -4.74 -6.23 -48.41
C LEU A 1098 -5.72 -5.60 -49.42
N GLU A 1099 -7.03 -5.83 -49.27
CA GLU A 1099 -8.07 -5.26 -50.16
C GLU A 1099 -8.71 -3.99 -49.60
N LEU A 1100 -8.48 -3.71 -48.31
CA LEU A 1100 -8.80 -2.46 -47.61
C LEU A 1100 -7.58 -1.53 -47.64
#